data_AF-A0A139WMW2-F1
#
_entry.id   AF-A0A139WMW2-F1
#
_cell.length_a   1.000
_cell.length_b   1.000
_cell.length_c   1.000
_cell.angle_alpha   90.00
_cell.angle_beta   90.00
_cell.angle_gamma   90.00
#
_symmetry.space_group_name_H-M   'P 1'
#
loop_
_entity.id
_entity.type
_entity.pdbx_description
1 polymer ?
#
loop_
_entity_poly.entity_id
_entity_poly.type
_entity_poly.pdbx_seq_one_letter_code
_entity_poly.pdbx_strand_id
1 'polypeptide(L)'
;MFTTKYFFVLLFTFVTPRPAEFDALIGPFRQIRLAAFKFINSTGRENLPILRARNKVQQVAKIAFPCPLNNTRSPQPPENVNKVRPGDIDVIAGLGDSITAGVGLMAVNLLQIFLEYRGIAATAGGEATWRKYLTLPNILKVFNPNLTGFATATTLTLNPESRFNVGESGAVSEDTPYMAKVMIKRMVEDPSIDIHKHWKMVTLMIGPNDFCSQICYKNNLTAILEEHRNDLLQVLRILKYNLPRTIVNVIPPPNLEILIGFTGVPPKCELSHLFECPCLFGPTSGNRQDIYIKLMKLWQKLDMEIVNSEEFDSDNFTVVLQPFTLDFFLPNTTKGVTDFSYLAEDCFHMSQKGNARIANALWNNIMEPVGQKSTRPVEIFEKFNCPSQERPYIFTRKNSVRQHNEVFSEVSCRSRKMVFRSCIYGFFVFYLCNGQKPDTFGNSTLRFPLMGSSVRRQPPIPPSFKFPCSTTMGRSPSRPTSVHRLRPGDIDVVGAMGDSLIAGNGALEEWALGTMIEYRGVSWCAGGQGTWREFLTLPNILKEFNPNLTGFSTGTGEFSSPRSQLNVAFPVSADADALTQAKVLVGRMRRNKRIDFERDWKMVTIFFGANDICSGQCYNKVEFSPRMHAKKLMVALDYLQRALPRAFVNLIPVLDVSVSVRIKRTMMCRFLHTLFCACFHRGGNEMDVITQMTREYQRAEEELIFSGRYDTKDDFTVVLQPFMKLFNAPDDKARRYDEVIDISYITYDCFHFSQKGHALGANMLWNNLLQPVGRKSTKRLNYIMESFECPKPEAPFLFTRKNSRTFLETGHQ
;
A
#
# COMPACT_ATOMS: atom_id res chain seq x y z
N MET A 1 3.68 -38.39 -24.36
CA MET A 1 2.26 -38.25 -24.74
C MET A 1 1.45 -38.73 -23.54
N PHE A 2 0.51 -37.93 -23.02
CA PHE A 2 -0.25 -38.10 -21.76
C PHE A 2 0.48 -37.78 -20.45
N THR A 3 0.39 -36.53 -19.96
CA THR A 3 0.38 -36.13 -18.52
C THR A 3 0.28 -34.61 -18.26
N THR A 4 0.11 -33.77 -19.28
CA THR A 4 -0.01 -32.30 -19.09
C THR A 4 -1.44 -31.74 -19.21
N LYS A 5 -2.45 -32.59 -19.43
CA LYS A 5 -3.84 -32.14 -19.68
C LYS A 5 -4.72 -31.99 -18.44
N TYR A 6 -4.34 -32.53 -17.28
CA TYR A 6 -5.23 -32.58 -16.10
C TYR A 6 -5.08 -31.42 -15.09
N PHE A 7 -4.03 -30.60 -15.21
CA PHE A 7 -3.94 -29.37 -14.40
C PHE A 7 -4.82 -28.23 -14.94
N PHE A 8 -5.24 -28.32 -16.21
CA PHE A 8 -6.03 -27.29 -16.89
C PHE A 8 -7.54 -27.43 -16.73
N VAL A 9 -8.07 -28.57 -16.25
CA VAL A 9 -9.53 -28.77 -16.15
C VAL A 9 -10.07 -28.37 -14.78
N LEU A 10 -9.27 -28.45 -13.71
CA LEU A 10 -9.72 -28.06 -12.35
C LEU A 10 -9.85 -26.53 -12.13
N LEU A 11 -9.34 -25.71 -13.05
CA LEU A 11 -9.61 -24.27 -13.11
C LEU A 11 -10.86 -23.93 -13.95
N PHE A 12 -11.45 -24.91 -14.65
CA PHE A 12 -12.45 -24.68 -15.71
C PHE A 12 -13.74 -25.48 -15.59
N THR A 13 -13.95 -26.23 -14.51
CA THR A 13 -15.22 -26.95 -14.29
C THR A 13 -15.89 -26.53 -13.00
N PHE A 14 -16.42 -25.30 -12.93
CA PHE A 14 -17.61 -25.05 -12.11
C PHE A 14 -18.53 -24.03 -12.80
N VAL A 15 -19.79 -24.45 -12.82
CA VAL A 15 -21.01 -23.75 -13.20
C VAL A 15 -21.04 -22.33 -12.60
N THR A 16 -21.29 -21.33 -13.46
CA THR A 16 -21.72 -19.95 -13.15
C THR A 16 -21.46 -19.46 -11.71
N PRO A 17 -20.32 -18.81 -11.42
CA PRO A 17 -19.99 -18.44 -10.06
C PRO A 17 -20.82 -17.24 -9.57
N ARG A 18 -21.33 -17.32 -8.35
CA ARG A 18 -21.90 -16.19 -7.58
C ARG A 18 -20.76 -15.31 -7.04
N PRO A 19 -21.03 -14.07 -6.59
CA PRO A 19 -20.04 -13.02 -6.29
C PRO A 19 -18.82 -13.40 -5.43
N ALA A 20 -18.93 -14.43 -4.57
CA ALA A 20 -17.87 -14.86 -3.66
C ALA A 20 -16.67 -15.58 -4.32
N GLU A 21 -16.83 -16.13 -5.54
CA GLU A 21 -15.80 -16.97 -6.17
C GLU A 21 -14.85 -16.20 -7.11
N PHE A 22 -15.23 -15.01 -7.56
CA PHE A 22 -14.39 -14.15 -8.43
C PHE A 22 -13.45 -13.26 -7.62
N ASP A 23 -14.00 -12.67 -6.57
CA ASP A 23 -13.27 -11.94 -5.54
C ASP A 23 -12.17 -12.83 -4.91
N ALA A 24 -12.45 -14.12 -4.70
CA ALA A 24 -11.50 -15.10 -4.19
C ALA A 24 -10.19 -15.24 -5.00
N LEU A 25 -10.11 -14.71 -6.24
CA LEU A 25 -8.92 -14.75 -7.07
C LEU A 25 -7.96 -13.56 -6.88
N ILE A 26 -8.35 -12.42 -6.32
CA ILE A 26 -7.50 -11.20 -6.27
C ILE A 26 -6.35 -11.30 -5.22
N GLY A 27 -6.58 -11.96 -4.08
CA GLY A 27 -5.52 -12.29 -3.10
C GLY A 27 -4.48 -13.27 -3.65
N PRO A 28 -4.92 -14.41 -4.24
CA PRO A 28 -4.08 -15.24 -5.09
C PRO A 28 -3.45 -14.48 -6.24
N PHE A 29 -4.09 -13.48 -6.85
CA PHE A 29 -3.54 -12.71 -7.97
C PHE A 29 -2.26 -11.95 -7.59
N ARG A 30 -2.20 -11.34 -6.39
CA ARG A 30 -0.98 -10.66 -5.90
C ARG A 30 0.09 -11.64 -5.38
N GLN A 31 -0.30 -12.77 -4.80
CA GLN A 31 0.64 -13.84 -4.42
C GLN A 31 1.18 -14.59 -5.64
N ILE A 32 0.36 -14.79 -6.68
CA ILE A 32 0.73 -15.26 -8.01
C ILE A 32 1.60 -14.21 -8.70
N ARG A 33 1.37 -12.90 -8.52
CA ARG A 33 2.23 -11.82 -9.04
C ARG A 33 3.60 -11.78 -8.35
N LEU A 34 3.64 -11.83 -7.02
CA LEU A 34 4.88 -11.93 -6.25
C LEU A 34 5.62 -13.24 -6.53
N ALA A 35 4.90 -14.37 -6.60
CA ALA A 35 5.42 -15.65 -7.01
C ALA A 35 5.90 -15.59 -8.46
N ALA A 36 5.15 -14.99 -9.39
CA ALA A 36 5.55 -14.83 -10.79
C ALA A 36 6.83 -14.00 -10.88
N PHE A 37 6.94 -12.87 -10.18
CA PHE A 37 8.20 -12.11 -10.11
C PHE A 37 9.36 -12.90 -9.48
N LYS A 38 9.08 -13.82 -8.55
CA LYS A 38 10.09 -14.64 -7.84
C LYS A 38 10.48 -15.93 -8.59
N PHE A 39 9.56 -16.54 -9.33
CA PHE A 39 9.74 -17.79 -10.08
C PHE A 39 10.03 -17.56 -11.57
N ILE A 40 9.44 -16.52 -12.15
CA ILE A 40 9.66 -16.07 -13.52
C ILE A 40 10.73 -14.97 -13.46
N ASN A 41 12.00 -15.38 -13.40
CA ASN A 41 13.14 -14.46 -13.54
C ASN A 41 13.26 -13.98 -14.99
N SER A 42 12.32 -13.13 -15.41
CA SER A 42 12.12 -12.69 -16.78
C SER A 42 12.33 -11.19 -16.87
N THR A 43 13.26 -10.79 -17.76
CA THR A 43 13.45 -9.39 -18.12
C THR A 43 12.57 -8.99 -19.31
N GLY A 44 11.81 -9.94 -19.84
CA GLY A 44 11.07 -9.83 -21.11
C GLY A 44 11.97 -9.89 -22.35
N ARG A 45 13.30 -9.80 -22.21
CA ARG A 45 14.23 -9.78 -23.36
C ARG A 45 14.29 -11.12 -24.07
N GLU A 46 14.24 -12.20 -23.32
CA GLU A 46 14.16 -13.58 -23.80
C GLU A 46 12.90 -13.83 -24.66
N ASN A 47 11.84 -13.05 -24.46
CA ASN A 47 10.62 -13.15 -25.24
C ASN A 47 10.67 -12.41 -26.59
N LEU A 48 11.69 -11.56 -26.83
CA LEU A 48 11.79 -10.72 -28.03
C LEU A 48 11.67 -11.49 -29.35
N PRO A 49 12.30 -12.66 -29.56
CA PRO A 49 12.16 -13.41 -30.81
C PRO A 49 10.69 -13.81 -31.08
N ILE A 50 9.99 -14.31 -30.05
CA ILE A 50 8.59 -14.73 -30.15
C ILE A 50 7.69 -13.52 -30.40
N LEU A 51 7.87 -12.44 -29.65
CA LEU A 51 7.06 -11.23 -29.79
C LEU A 51 7.27 -10.55 -31.15
N ARG A 52 8.49 -10.57 -31.69
CA ARG A 52 8.77 -10.08 -33.06
C ARG A 52 8.07 -10.92 -34.10
N ALA A 53 8.14 -12.24 -33.99
CA ALA A 53 7.42 -13.15 -34.90
C ALA A 53 5.90 -12.95 -34.86
N ARG A 54 5.35 -12.56 -33.70
CA ARG A 54 3.92 -12.25 -33.50
C ARG A 54 3.55 -10.77 -33.74
N ASN A 55 4.50 -9.93 -34.17
CA ASN A 55 4.31 -8.49 -34.37
C ASN A 55 3.80 -7.73 -33.12
N LYS A 56 4.16 -8.17 -31.89
CA LYS A 56 3.72 -7.58 -30.62
C LYS A 56 4.70 -6.59 -29.99
N VAL A 57 5.83 -6.35 -30.64
CA VAL A 57 6.82 -5.34 -30.24
C VAL A 57 7.06 -4.40 -31.39
N GLN A 58 7.34 -3.13 -31.09
CA GLN A 58 7.80 -2.19 -32.11
C GLN A 58 9.07 -2.72 -32.78
N GLN A 59 9.21 -2.45 -34.07
CA GLN A 59 10.49 -2.65 -34.72
C GLN A 59 11.49 -1.60 -34.24
N VAL A 60 12.77 -1.97 -34.21
CA VAL A 60 13.83 -1.00 -33.88
C VAL A 60 13.83 0.08 -34.94
N ALA A 61 13.54 1.32 -34.55
CA ALA A 61 13.44 2.43 -35.48
C ALA A 61 14.81 2.70 -36.13
N LYS A 62 14.87 2.60 -37.47
CA LYS A 62 16.09 2.85 -38.27
C LYS A 62 16.20 4.30 -38.75
N ILE A 63 15.26 5.15 -38.35
CA ILE A 63 15.21 6.56 -38.73
C ILE A 63 16.07 7.43 -37.80
N ALA A 64 16.45 8.61 -38.30
CA ALA A 64 16.91 9.70 -37.44
C ALA A 64 15.78 10.12 -36.48
N PHE A 65 16.13 10.75 -35.36
CA PHE A 65 15.09 11.30 -34.48
C PHE A 65 14.31 12.36 -35.27
N PRO A 66 12.96 12.34 -35.29
CA PRO A 66 12.18 13.17 -36.22
C PRO A 66 12.32 14.68 -35.99
N CYS A 67 12.71 15.11 -34.78
CA CYS A 67 12.74 16.52 -34.42
C CYS A 67 14.13 17.15 -34.48
N PRO A 68 14.22 18.44 -34.87
CA PRO A 68 15.45 19.20 -34.71
C PRO A 68 15.79 19.34 -33.22
N LEU A 69 17.08 19.25 -32.89
CA LEU A 69 17.59 19.34 -31.52
C LEU A 69 18.19 20.71 -31.17
N ASN A 70 18.07 21.66 -32.08
CA ASN A 70 18.57 23.02 -31.89
C ASN A 70 17.60 23.78 -30.98
N ASN A 71 18.11 24.47 -29.96
CA ASN A 71 17.31 25.30 -29.05
C ASN A 71 16.18 24.55 -28.30
N THR A 72 16.33 23.25 -28.04
CA THR A 72 15.29 22.45 -27.38
C THR A 72 15.25 22.54 -25.86
N ARG A 73 16.32 23.06 -25.25
CA ARG A 73 16.40 23.43 -23.83
C ARG A 73 16.62 24.94 -23.71
N SER A 74 15.96 25.58 -22.75
CA SER A 74 16.14 26.99 -22.49
C SER A 74 17.52 27.26 -21.88
N PRO A 75 18.19 28.39 -22.20
CA PRO A 75 19.48 28.73 -21.60
C PRO A 75 19.45 28.85 -20.08
N GLN A 76 18.29 29.22 -19.54
CA GLN A 76 17.99 29.26 -18.11
C GLN A 76 16.64 28.59 -17.86
N PRO A 77 16.43 27.90 -16.72
CA PRO A 77 15.15 27.30 -16.39
C PRO A 77 14.03 28.35 -16.42
N PRO A 78 13.00 28.19 -17.26
CA PRO A 78 11.95 29.20 -17.40
C PRO A 78 11.15 29.32 -16.11
N GLU A 79 10.78 30.53 -15.69
CA GLU A 79 9.95 30.74 -14.49
C GLU A 79 8.47 30.48 -14.73
N ASN A 80 8.03 30.61 -15.98
CA ASN A 80 6.63 30.47 -16.37
C ASN A 80 6.41 29.15 -17.14
N VAL A 81 5.42 28.37 -16.71
CA VAL A 81 5.04 27.06 -17.27
C VAL A 81 4.71 27.14 -18.76
N ASN A 82 4.22 28.29 -19.21
CA ASN A 82 3.86 28.56 -20.60
C ASN A 82 5.08 28.74 -21.53
N LYS A 83 6.29 28.78 -20.96
CA LYS A 83 7.57 28.93 -21.66
C LYS A 83 8.49 27.71 -21.48
N VAL A 84 7.96 26.59 -21.01
CA VAL A 84 8.71 25.35 -20.81
C VAL A 84 8.91 24.65 -22.16
N ARG A 85 10.16 24.37 -22.52
CA ARG A 85 10.51 23.56 -23.70
C ARG A 85 10.65 22.08 -23.31
N PRO A 86 10.59 21.13 -24.25
CA PRO A 86 10.80 19.72 -23.94
C PRO A 86 12.11 19.42 -23.20
N GLY A 87 13.20 20.11 -23.53
CA GLY A 87 14.50 19.95 -22.87
C GLY A 87 14.58 20.58 -21.48
N ASP A 88 13.59 21.37 -21.06
CA ASP A 88 13.54 21.96 -19.72
C ASP A 88 12.99 20.99 -18.67
N ILE A 89 12.34 19.90 -19.07
CA ILE A 89 11.82 18.89 -18.16
C ILE A 89 12.97 18.10 -17.56
N ASP A 90 13.13 18.16 -16.24
CA ASP A 90 14.22 17.50 -15.51
C ASP A 90 13.76 16.19 -14.87
N VAL A 91 12.50 16.11 -14.42
CA VAL A 91 11.96 14.93 -13.72
C VAL A 91 10.66 14.48 -14.35
N ILE A 92 10.53 13.18 -14.61
CA ILE A 92 9.30 12.55 -15.06
C ILE A 92 8.74 11.58 -14.01
N ALA A 93 7.41 11.50 -13.93
CA ALA A 93 6.72 10.59 -13.04
C ALA A 93 5.37 10.14 -13.60
N GLY A 94 4.83 9.04 -13.06
CA GLY A 94 3.56 8.46 -13.49
C GLY A 94 2.73 7.94 -12.31
N LEU A 95 1.44 8.26 -12.32
CA LEU A 95 0.43 7.74 -11.41
C LEU A 95 -0.70 7.10 -12.22
N GLY A 96 -1.27 6.02 -11.71
CA GLY A 96 -2.34 5.33 -12.41
C GLY A 96 -2.43 3.86 -12.05
N ASP A 97 -2.94 3.07 -12.97
CA ASP A 97 -3.19 1.65 -12.78
C ASP A 97 -2.12 0.73 -13.42
N SER A 98 -2.55 -0.49 -13.78
CA SER A 98 -1.77 -1.50 -14.50
C SER A 98 -1.19 -1.02 -15.83
N ILE A 99 -1.86 -0.10 -16.54
CA ILE A 99 -1.36 0.47 -17.79
C ILE A 99 -0.13 1.34 -17.50
N THR A 100 -0.20 2.16 -16.45
CA THR A 100 0.92 3.00 -16.01
C THR A 100 2.09 2.16 -15.49
N ALA A 101 1.81 1.02 -14.86
CA ALA A 101 2.82 0.06 -14.42
C ALA A 101 3.44 -0.77 -15.57
N GLY A 102 2.84 -0.77 -16.77
CA GLY A 102 3.31 -1.57 -17.90
C GLY A 102 3.08 -3.07 -17.74
N VAL A 103 1.93 -3.46 -17.21
CA VAL A 103 1.52 -4.86 -17.06
C VAL A 103 1.51 -5.58 -18.42
N GLY A 104 2.13 -6.76 -18.48
CA GLY A 104 2.02 -7.67 -19.62
C GLY A 104 2.69 -7.21 -20.93
N LEU A 105 3.41 -6.08 -20.96
CA LEU A 105 3.98 -5.50 -22.20
C LEU A 105 4.81 -6.50 -23.02
N MET A 106 5.57 -7.38 -22.34
CA MET A 106 6.43 -8.39 -22.98
C MET A 106 5.95 -9.82 -22.73
N ALA A 107 4.67 -10.02 -22.38
CA ALA A 107 4.13 -11.34 -22.10
C ALA A 107 3.95 -12.17 -23.38
N VAL A 108 4.39 -13.44 -23.36
CA VAL A 108 4.13 -14.42 -24.45
C VAL A 108 3.10 -15.49 -24.09
N ASN A 109 2.66 -15.49 -22.84
CA ASN A 109 1.55 -16.29 -22.31
C ASN A 109 0.86 -15.57 -21.13
N LEU A 110 -0.28 -16.11 -20.68
CA LEU A 110 -1.10 -15.51 -19.61
C LEU A 110 -0.40 -15.46 -18.23
N LEU A 111 0.54 -16.37 -17.93
CA LEU A 111 1.27 -16.34 -16.65
C LEU A 111 2.22 -15.14 -16.54
N GLN A 112 2.66 -14.61 -17.68
CA GLN A 112 3.54 -13.44 -17.71
C GLN A 112 2.78 -12.10 -17.69
N ILE A 113 1.44 -12.12 -17.74
CA ILE A 113 0.63 -10.90 -17.60
C ILE A 113 0.87 -10.24 -16.24
N PHE A 114 1.09 -11.04 -15.21
CA PHE A 114 1.39 -10.56 -13.85
C PHE A 114 2.71 -9.79 -13.71
N LEU A 115 3.56 -9.75 -14.74
CA LEU A 115 4.81 -9.00 -14.73
C LEU A 115 4.57 -7.54 -15.15
N GLU A 116 5.16 -6.62 -14.40
CA GLU A 116 5.14 -5.18 -14.70
C GLU A 116 6.45 -4.70 -15.29
N TYR A 117 6.40 -4.36 -16.56
CA TYR A 117 7.52 -3.90 -17.33
C TYR A 117 7.63 -2.36 -17.21
N ARG A 118 7.69 -1.85 -15.97
CA ARG A 118 7.72 -0.40 -15.66
C ARG A 118 8.78 0.34 -16.45
N GLY A 119 9.95 -0.26 -16.62
CA GLY A 119 11.08 0.26 -17.40
C GLY A 119 10.72 0.62 -18.85
N ILE A 120 9.69 0.03 -19.42
CA ILE A 120 9.25 0.28 -20.81
C ILE A 120 7.79 0.78 -20.90
N ALA A 121 7.17 1.15 -19.79
CA ALA A 121 5.83 1.73 -19.75
C ALA A 121 5.77 3.08 -20.48
N ALA A 122 4.69 3.33 -21.24
CA ALA A 122 4.57 4.48 -22.15
C ALA A 122 4.80 5.83 -21.46
N THR A 123 4.31 6.00 -20.23
CA THR A 123 4.26 7.30 -19.52
C THR A 123 5.50 7.57 -18.67
N ALA A 124 6.13 6.52 -18.11
CA ALA A 124 7.18 6.67 -17.10
C ALA A 124 8.32 5.63 -17.18
N GLY A 125 8.41 4.83 -18.24
CA GLY A 125 9.53 3.90 -18.47
C GLY A 125 10.68 4.50 -19.26
N GLY A 126 11.91 4.38 -18.78
CA GLY A 126 13.11 4.92 -19.42
C GLY A 126 14.21 3.89 -19.71
N GLU A 127 13.88 2.59 -19.74
CA GLU A 127 14.79 1.55 -20.21
C GLU A 127 15.11 1.73 -21.70
N ALA A 128 16.39 1.58 -22.06
CA ALA A 128 16.93 1.73 -23.41
C ALA A 128 16.67 3.11 -24.04
N THR A 129 16.38 3.17 -25.34
CA THR A 129 16.19 4.39 -26.13
C THR A 129 14.87 4.34 -26.90
N TRP A 130 14.40 5.48 -27.40
CA TRP A 130 13.14 5.59 -28.17
C TRP A 130 13.11 4.67 -29.40
N ARG A 131 14.29 4.37 -29.97
CA ARG A 131 14.41 3.45 -31.11
C ARG A 131 14.00 2.03 -30.74
N LYS A 132 14.37 1.59 -29.53
CA LYS A 132 14.09 0.24 -29.05
C LYS A 132 12.72 0.17 -28.38
N TYR A 133 12.44 1.10 -27.48
CA TYR A 133 11.19 1.20 -26.73
C TYR A 133 10.75 2.66 -26.74
N LEU A 134 9.70 2.98 -27.49
CA LEU A 134 9.14 4.31 -27.57
C LEU A 134 8.28 4.55 -26.32
N THR A 135 8.74 5.46 -25.48
CA THR A 135 8.10 5.91 -24.25
C THR A 135 8.31 7.42 -24.15
N LEU A 136 7.45 8.11 -23.39
CA LEU A 136 7.60 9.54 -23.15
C LEU A 136 8.97 9.89 -22.53
N PRO A 137 9.48 9.18 -21.51
CA PRO A 137 10.84 9.41 -21.02
C PRO A 137 11.91 9.18 -22.08
N ASN A 138 11.79 8.16 -22.92
CA ASN A 138 12.77 7.89 -23.97
C ASN A 138 12.79 8.95 -25.08
N ILE A 139 11.66 9.63 -25.32
CA ILE A 139 11.59 10.81 -26.21
C ILE A 139 12.25 12.01 -25.52
N LEU A 140 11.86 12.31 -24.27
CA LEU A 140 12.38 13.45 -23.51
C LEU A 140 13.89 13.37 -23.27
N LYS A 141 14.45 12.17 -23.08
CA LYS A 141 15.90 11.96 -22.96
C LYS A 141 16.70 12.47 -24.17
N VAL A 142 16.09 12.55 -25.35
CA VAL A 142 16.75 13.11 -26.54
C VAL A 142 16.89 14.63 -26.41
N PHE A 143 15.91 15.29 -25.79
CA PHE A 143 15.92 16.73 -25.55
C PHE A 143 16.69 17.12 -24.27
N ASN A 144 16.66 16.26 -23.25
CA ASN A 144 17.39 16.40 -22.00
C ASN A 144 18.02 15.06 -21.57
N PRO A 145 19.31 14.82 -21.89
CA PRO A 145 20.01 13.60 -21.47
C PRO A 145 20.09 13.38 -19.94
N ASN A 146 19.91 14.44 -19.15
CA ASN A 146 19.94 14.41 -17.68
C ASN A 146 18.57 14.17 -17.05
N LEU A 147 17.53 13.86 -17.84
CA LEU A 147 16.20 13.52 -17.33
C LEU A 147 16.30 12.41 -16.27
N THR A 148 15.58 12.54 -15.16
CA THR A 148 15.49 11.53 -14.09
C THR A 148 14.04 11.21 -13.73
N GLY A 149 13.83 10.26 -12.81
CA GLY A 149 12.52 9.89 -12.27
C GLY A 149 11.77 8.75 -12.97
N PHE A 150 12.20 8.38 -14.18
CA PHE A 150 11.64 7.23 -14.91
C PHE A 150 12.07 5.89 -14.33
N ALA A 151 11.21 4.87 -14.46
CA ALA A 151 11.54 3.51 -14.11
C ALA A 151 12.55 2.88 -15.08
N THR A 152 13.39 1.96 -14.60
CA THR A 152 14.52 1.41 -15.38
C THR A 152 14.49 -0.10 -15.58
N ALA A 153 13.53 -0.81 -14.97
CA ALA A 153 13.48 -2.27 -15.01
C ALA A 153 12.05 -2.81 -14.97
N THR A 154 11.92 -4.11 -15.22
CA THR A 154 10.75 -4.91 -14.88
C THR A 154 10.73 -5.09 -13.37
N THR A 155 9.78 -4.45 -12.67
CA THR A 155 9.89 -4.27 -11.23
C THR A 155 8.56 -3.86 -10.60
N LEU A 156 8.44 -4.02 -9.28
CA LEU A 156 7.30 -3.56 -8.48
C LEU A 156 7.51 -2.12 -8.01
N THR A 157 6.43 -1.41 -7.65
CA THR A 157 6.49 -0.04 -7.13
C THR A 157 7.37 0.12 -5.89
N LEU A 158 7.52 -0.93 -5.07
CA LEU A 158 8.32 -0.86 -3.84
C LEU A 158 9.83 -0.85 -4.11
N ASN A 159 10.23 -1.30 -5.29
CA ASN A 159 11.64 -1.43 -5.65
C ASN A 159 12.22 -0.07 -6.09
N PRO A 160 13.49 0.24 -5.78
CA PRO A 160 14.11 1.51 -6.16
C PRO A 160 14.08 1.81 -7.66
N GLU A 161 14.12 0.78 -8.50
CA GLU A 161 14.09 0.88 -9.98
C GLU A 161 12.74 1.38 -10.52
N SER A 162 11.68 1.40 -9.70
CA SER A 162 10.39 2.01 -10.06
C SER A 162 10.46 3.54 -10.07
N ARG A 163 11.43 4.13 -9.35
CA ARG A 163 11.64 5.57 -9.20
C ARG A 163 10.32 6.29 -8.86
N PHE A 164 9.79 7.12 -9.76
CA PHE A 164 8.51 7.84 -9.56
C PHE A 164 7.37 7.31 -10.44
N ASN A 165 7.51 6.13 -11.05
CA ASN A 165 6.37 5.39 -11.55
C ASN A 165 5.71 4.66 -10.38
N VAL A 166 4.66 5.29 -9.82
CA VAL A 166 3.89 4.78 -8.69
C VAL A 166 2.54 4.18 -9.10
N GLY A 167 2.33 3.92 -10.40
CA GLY A 167 1.10 3.26 -10.86
C GLY A 167 0.98 1.85 -10.29
N GLU A 168 -0.23 1.38 -10.02
CA GLU A 168 -0.48 0.10 -9.35
C GLU A 168 -1.57 -0.72 -10.05
N SER A 169 -1.29 -2.00 -10.34
CA SER A 169 -2.30 -2.86 -10.96
C SER A 169 -3.53 -3.02 -10.05
N GLY A 170 -4.71 -2.86 -10.63
CA GLY A 170 -5.99 -2.91 -9.92
C GLY A 170 -6.39 -1.62 -9.19
N ALA A 171 -5.55 -0.57 -9.24
CA ALA A 171 -5.86 0.70 -8.60
C ALA A 171 -7.06 1.41 -9.24
N VAL A 172 -7.81 2.12 -8.41
CA VAL A 172 -8.99 2.91 -8.74
C VAL A 172 -8.77 4.40 -8.42
N SER A 173 -9.75 5.28 -8.71
CA SER A 173 -9.59 6.73 -8.49
C SER A 173 -9.22 7.07 -7.03
N GLU A 174 -9.83 6.35 -6.07
CA GLU A 174 -9.64 6.53 -4.62
C GLU A 174 -8.18 6.36 -4.18
N ASP A 175 -7.36 5.59 -4.92
CA ASP A 175 -5.96 5.34 -4.59
C ASP A 175 -5.03 6.50 -4.99
N THR A 176 -5.44 7.33 -5.96
CA THR A 176 -4.57 8.33 -6.60
C THR A 176 -4.05 9.44 -5.66
N PRO A 177 -4.81 9.93 -4.67
CA PRO A 177 -4.30 10.90 -3.70
C PRO A 177 -3.13 10.36 -2.87
N TYR A 178 -3.15 9.07 -2.51
CA TYR A 178 -2.06 8.41 -1.81
C TYR A 178 -0.84 8.24 -2.72
N MET A 179 -1.05 7.76 -3.95
CA MET A 179 0.03 7.63 -4.94
C MET A 179 0.78 8.95 -5.12
N ALA A 180 0.08 10.09 -5.17
CA ALA A 180 0.71 11.41 -5.26
C ALA A 180 1.59 11.73 -4.05
N LYS A 181 1.14 11.41 -2.83
CA LYS A 181 1.95 11.61 -1.62
C LYS A 181 3.21 10.75 -1.62
N VAL A 182 3.11 9.49 -2.03
CA VAL A 182 4.26 8.58 -2.15
C VAL A 182 5.24 9.11 -3.19
N MET A 183 4.75 9.50 -4.37
CA MET A 183 5.56 10.07 -5.43
C MET A 183 6.30 11.34 -4.97
N ILE A 184 5.58 12.29 -4.37
CA ILE A 184 6.15 13.53 -3.83
C ILE A 184 7.20 13.24 -2.77
N LYS A 185 6.91 12.33 -1.84
CA LYS A 185 7.85 11.93 -0.79
C LYS A 185 9.14 11.39 -1.39
N ARG A 186 9.03 10.47 -2.37
CA ARG A 186 10.20 9.92 -3.08
C ARG A 186 11.00 11.01 -3.79
N MET A 187 10.34 11.99 -4.40
CA MET A 187 11.01 13.12 -5.06
C MET A 187 11.76 14.02 -4.07
N VAL A 188 11.15 14.33 -2.92
CA VAL A 188 11.77 15.17 -1.88
C VAL A 188 12.93 14.45 -1.20
N GLU A 189 12.85 13.13 -1.05
CA GLU A 189 13.92 12.32 -0.46
C GLU A 189 15.06 12.00 -1.45
N ASP A 190 14.88 12.22 -2.76
CA ASP A 190 15.91 11.98 -3.76
C ASP A 190 16.89 13.18 -3.81
N PRO A 191 18.16 13.01 -3.40
CA PRO A 191 19.13 14.10 -3.32
C PRO A 191 19.52 14.67 -4.70
N SER A 192 19.19 13.98 -5.80
CA SER A 192 19.42 14.47 -7.16
C SER A 192 18.36 15.47 -7.63
N ILE A 193 17.32 15.75 -6.83
CA ILE A 193 16.19 16.58 -7.24
C ILE A 193 16.10 17.83 -6.37
N ASP A 194 16.24 19.00 -7.02
CA ASP A 194 15.84 20.27 -6.43
C ASP A 194 14.34 20.51 -6.73
N ILE A 195 13.50 20.24 -5.73
CA ILE A 195 12.04 20.32 -5.87
C ILE A 195 11.54 21.70 -6.31
N HIS A 196 12.28 22.78 -6.02
CA HIS A 196 11.88 24.16 -6.33
C HIS A 196 12.46 24.69 -7.64
N LYS A 197 13.53 24.09 -8.16
CA LYS A 197 14.18 24.52 -9.41
C LYS A 197 13.85 23.63 -10.60
N HIS A 198 13.82 22.31 -10.41
CA HIS A 198 13.59 21.38 -11.50
C HIS A 198 12.17 21.46 -12.03
N TRP A 199 11.99 21.37 -13.36
CA TRP A 199 10.65 21.20 -13.94
C TRP A 199 10.25 19.73 -13.94
N LYS A 200 9.05 19.45 -13.40
CA LYS A 200 8.45 18.11 -13.35
C LYS A 200 7.41 17.94 -14.44
N MET A 201 7.38 16.77 -15.06
CA MET A 201 6.25 16.31 -15.86
C MET A 201 5.65 15.07 -15.22
N VAL A 202 4.39 15.17 -14.81
CA VAL A 202 3.65 14.09 -14.11
C VAL A 202 2.52 13.62 -15.01
N THR A 203 2.40 12.31 -15.25
CA THR A 203 1.28 11.76 -16.04
C THR A 203 0.34 10.97 -15.13
N LEU A 204 -0.97 11.26 -15.20
CA LEU A 204 -2.03 10.58 -14.45
C LEU A 204 -3.02 9.94 -15.42
N MET A 205 -3.28 8.64 -15.26
CA MET A 205 -4.32 7.89 -15.98
C MET A 205 -4.94 6.86 -15.04
N ILE A 206 -6.25 6.98 -14.76
CA ILE A 206 -7.00 6.11 -13.85
C ILE A 206 -8.45 5.97 -14.32
N GLY A 207 -9.18 4.95 -13.85
CA GLY A 207 -10.60 4.78 -14.13
C GLY A 207 -11.04 3.42 -14.69
N PRO A 208 -10.25 2.67 -15.50
CA PRO A 208 -10.70 1.39 -16.04
C PRO A 208 -11.14 0.40 -14.95
N ASN A 209 -10.39 0.32 -13.85
CA ASN A 209 -10.71 -0.58 -12.74
C ASN A 209 -11.98 -0.17 -11.99
N ASP A 210 -12.29 1.13 -11.88
CA ASP A 210 -13.52 1.62 -11.27
C ASP A 210 -14.76 1.06 -11.99
N PHE A 211 -14.69 0.94 -13.32
CA PHE A 211 -15.74 0.34 -14.15
C PHE A 211 -15.64 -1.17 -14.29
N CYS A 212 -14.45 -1.74 -14.17
CA CYS A 212 -14.23 -3.18 -14.31
C CYS A 212 -14.49 -3.98 -13.04
N SER A 213 -14.24 -3.41 -11.85
CA SER A 213 -14.32 -4.12 -10.57
C SER A 213 -15.27 -3.50 -9.55
N GLN A 214 -15.64 -2.21 -9.63
CA GLN A 214 -16.46 -1.56 -8.60
C GLN A 214 -17.89 -1.23 -9.01
N ILE A 215 -18.11 -0.73 -10.23
CA ILE A 215 -19.39 -0.13 -10.62
C ILE A 215 -20.59 -1.06 -10.45
N CYS A 216 -20.44 -2.36 -10.70
CA CYS A 216 -21.53 -3.33 -10.62
C CYS A 216 -22.01 -3.61 -9.19
N TYR A 217 -21.26 -3.18 -8.18
CA TYR A 217 -21.60 -3.33 -6.76
C TYR A 217 -22.14 -2.05 -6.11
N LYS A 218 -22.20 -0.93 -6.85
CA LYS A 218 -22.75 0.32 -6.33
C LYS A 218 -24.28 0.28 -6.32
N ASN A 219 -24.87 0.61 -5.18
CA ASN A 219 -26.32 0.78 -5.04
C ASN A 219 -26.83 1.96 -5.90
N ASN A 220 -26.04 3.02 -5.99
CA ASN A 220 -26.25 4.13 -6.91
C ASN A 220 -25.09 4.23 -7.90
N LEU A 221 -25.35 3.88 -9.16
CA LEU A 221 -24.31 3.86 -10.20
C LEU A 221 -23.74 5.25 -10.50
N THR A 222 -24.51 6.33 -10.34
CA THR A 222 -24.03 7.69 -10.64
C THR A 222 -23.06 8.23 -9.58
N ALA A 223 -23.04 7.64 -8.38
CA ALA A 223 -22.12 8.04 -7.30
C ALA A 223 -20.65 7.92 -7.71
N ILE A 224 -20.32 6.99 -8.64
CA ILE A 224 -18.97 6.79 -9.18
C ILE A 224 -18.38 8.08 -9.78
N LEU A 225 -19.21 8.97 -10.33
CA LEU A 225 -18.77 10.23 -10.92
C LEU A 225 -18.39 11.25 -9.85
N GLU A 226 -19.18 11.38 -8.79
CA GLU A 226 -18.89 12.33 -7.72
C GLU A 226 -17.73 11.88 -6.83
N GLU A 227 -17.60 10.57 -6.61
CA GLU A 227 -16.42 9.99 -5.94
C GLU A 227 -15.14 10.32 -6.73
N HIS A 228 -15.12 10.03 -8.03
CA HIS A 228 -13.98 10.39 -8.88
C HIS A 228 -13.73 11.88 -8.98
N ARG A 229 -14.78 12.73 -9.04
CA ARG A 229 -14.63 14.19 -8.98
C ARG A 229 -13.83 14.59 -7.75
N ASN A 230 -14.18 14.04 -6.58
CA ASN A 230 -13.51 14.33 -5.33
C ASN A 230 -12.07 13.82 -5.32
N ASP A 231 -11.83 12.60 -5.80
CA ASP A 231 -10.49 12.00 -5.87
C ASP A 231 -9.56 12.78 -6.81
N LEU A 232 -10.04 13.11 -8.02
CA LEU A 232 -9.27 13.87 -9.01
C LEU A 232 -8.96 15.28 -8.51
N LEU A 233 -9.94 15.98 -7.93
CA LEU A 233 -9.69 17.29 -7.30
C LEU A 233 -8.64 17.19 -6.18
N GLN A 234 -8.74 16.15 -5.35
CA GLN A 234 -7.83 15.95 -4.24
C GLN A 234 -6.40 15.68 -4.71
N VAL A 235 -6.19 14.77 -5.67
CA VAL A 235 -4.86 14.47 -6.19
C VAL A 235 -4.24 15.67 -6.89
N LEU A 236 -5.01 16.41 -7.71
CA LEU A 236 -4.51 17.62 -8.38
C LEU A 236 -4.14 18.74 -7.39
N ARG A 237 -4.92 18.91 -6.31
CA ARG A 237 -4.58 19.82 -5.21
C ARG A 237 -3.30 19.41 -4.49
N ILE A 238 -3.15 18.12 -4.18
CA ILE A 238 -1.92 17.59 -3.56
C ILE A 238 -0.70 17.91 -4.43
N LEU A 239 -0.77 17.65 -5.74
CA LEU A 239 0.30 17.96 -6.68
C LEU A 239 0.57 19.47 -6.72
N LYS A 240 -0.46 20.31 -6.89
CA LYS A 240 -0.33 21.77 -6.96
C LYS A 240 0.36 22.38 -5.74
N TYR A 241 -0.01 21.94 -4.54
CA TYR A 241 0.51 22.53 -3.30
C TYR A 241 1.92 22.07 -2.92
N ASN A 242 2.39 20.95 -3.49
CA ASN A 242 3.65 20.32 -3.08
C ASN A 242 4.70 20.20 -4.19
N LEU A 243 4.30 20.40 -5.45
CA LEU A 243 5.18 20.32 -6.62
C LEU A 243 5.13 21.63 -7.42
N PRO A 244 5.84 22.69 -7.00
CA PRO A 244 6.01 23.89 -7.83
C PRO A 244 6.69 23.51 -9.15
N ARG A 245 6.65 24.33 -10.20
CA ARG A 245 7.28 24.04 -11.50
C ARG A 245 6.88 22.66 -12.07
N THR A 246 5.59 22.46 -12.27
CA THR A 246 5.06 21.16 -12.72
C THR A 246 4.04 21.29 -13.83
N ILE A 247 4.15 20.43 -14.83
CA ILE A 247 3.11 20.17 -15.83
C ILE A 247 2.52 18.79 -15.52
N VAL A 248 1.21 18.73 -15.27
CA VAL A 248 0.48 17.48 -15.05
C VAL A 248 -0.31 17.14 -16.31
N ASN A 249 -0.03 15.99 -16.91
CA ASN A 249 -0.80 15.41 -18.00
C ASN A 249 -1.90 14.52 -17.41
N VAL A 250 -3.17 14.83 -17.64
CA VAL A 250 -4.29 13.94 -17.30
C VAL A 250 -4.78 13.27 -18.58
N ILE A 251 -4.72 11.94 -18.61
CA ILE A 251 -5.20 11.13 -19.73
C ILE A 251 -6.52 10.49 -19.28
N PRO A 252 -7.67 10.88 -19.88
CA PRO A 252 -8.92 10.18 -19.63
C PRO A 252 -8.78 8.71 -20.03
N PRO A 253 -9.34 7.75 -19.28
CA PRO A 253 -9.28 6.35 -19.68
C PRO A 253 -10.06 6.12 -20.99
N PRO A 254 -9.65 5.16 -21.84
CA PRO A 254 -10.45 4.78 -23.00
C PRO A 254 -11.81 4.24 -22.55
N ASN A 255 -12.85 4.50 -23.34
CA ASN A 255 -14.14 3.89 -23.07
C ASN A 255 -14.04 2.38 -23.32
N LEU A 256 -14.47 1.57 -22.35
CA LEU A 256 -14.38 0.12 -22.43
C LEU A 256 -15.36 -0.50 -23.44
N GLU A 257 -16.23 0.31 -24.07
CA GLU A 257 -16.99 -0.04 -25.28
C GLU A 257 -16.11 -0.67 -26.37
N ILE A 258 -14.84 -0.27 -26.46
CA ILE A 258 -13.88 -0.88 -27.40
C ILE A 258 -13.72 -2.39 -27.20
N LEU A 259 -13.75 -2.88 -25.95
CA LEU A 259 -13.57 -4.29 -25.65
C LEU A 259 -14.77 -5.12 -26.13
N ILE A 260 -15.97 -4.54 -26.07
CA ILE A 260 -17.22 -5.14 -26.57
C ILE A 260 -17.21 -5.17 -28.10
N GLY A 261 -16.62 -4.15 -28.74
CA GLY A 261 -16.56 -4.01 -30.20
C GLY A 261 -15.49 -4.85 -30.89
N PHE A 262 -14.70 -5.65 -30.17
CA PHE A 262 -13.68 -6.49 -30.81
C PHE A 262 -14.30 -7.58 -31.68
N THR A 263 -13.71 -7.82 -32.84
CA THR A 263 -14.13 -8.85 -33.79
C THR A 263 -13.06 -9.93 -33.90
N GLY A 264 -13.49 -11.19 -34.04
CA GLY A 264 -12.58 -12.33 -34.08
C GLY A 264 -11.83 -12.58 -32.77
N VAL A 265 -12.49 -12.35 -31.63
CA VAL A 265 -11.91 -12.50 -30.28
C VAL A 265 -11.45 -13.96 -30.06
N PRO A 266 -10.18 -14.19 -29.70
CA PRO A 266 -9.72 -15.54 -29.35
C PRO A 266 -10.39 -16.05 -28.07
N PRO A 267 -10.68 -17.35 -27.90
CA PRO A 267 -11.33 -17.88 -26.70
C PRO A 267 -10.60 -17.57 -25.38
N LYS A 268 -9.26 -17.54 -25.41
CA LYS A 268 -8.45 -17.14 -24.25
C LYS A 268 -8.73 -15.70 -23.80
N CYS A 269 -9.09 -14.84 -24.74
CA CYS A 269 -9.33 -13.41 -24.51
C CYS A 269 -10.74 -13.16 -23.99
N GLU A 270 -11.74 -13.92 -24.44
CA GLU A 270 -13.09 -13.91 -23.84
C GLU A 270 -13.02 -14.25 -22.35
N LEU A 271 -12.23 -15.26 -21.99
CA LEU A 271 -12.00 -15.62 -20.59
C LEU A 271 -11.25 -14.52 -19.83
N SER A 272 -10.18 -13.97 -20.42
CA SER A 272 -9.44 -12.87 -19.80
C SER A 272 -10.32 -11.65 -19.56
N HIS A 273 -11.25 -11.32 -20.46
CA HIS A 273 -12.19 -10.21 -20.26
C HIS A 273 -13.16 -10.42 -19.11
N LEU A 274 -13.65 -11.66 -18.93
CA LEU A 274 -14.43 -12.02 -17.76
C LEU A 274 -13.63 -11.78 -16.47
N PHE A 275 -12.33 -12.10 -16.50
CA PHE A 275 -11.39 -11.95 -15.38
C PHE A 275 -10.97 -10.52 -15.06
N GLU A 276 -10.48 -9.80 -16.04
CA GLU A 276 -9.93 -8.45 -15.86
C GLU A 276 -11.05 -7.41 -15.73
N CYS A 277 -12.24 -7.68 -16.28
CA CYS A 277 -13.36 -6.75 -16.29
C CYS A 277 -14.73 -7.39 -16.02
N PRO A 278 -14.90 -8.04 -14.85
CA PRO A 278 -16.10 -8.79 -14.52
C PRO A 278 -17.37 -7.94 -14.45
N CYS A 279 -17.30 -6.66 -14.07
CA CYS A 279 -18.48 -5.79 -14.09
C CYS A 279 -18.99 -5.52 -15.51
N LEU A 280 -18.15 -5.62 -16.54
CA LEU A 280 -18.55 -5.38 -17.93
C LEU A 280 -18.95 -6.68 -18.64
N PHE A 281 -18.21 -7.76 -18.44
CA PHE A 281 -18.42 -9.03 -19.17
C PHE A 281 -19.07 -10.13 -18.35
N GLY A 282 -19.03 -10.04 -17.03
CA GLY A 282 -19.54 -11.05 -16.12
C GLY A 282 -21.06 -10.99 -15.91
N PRO A 283 -21.65 -12.01 -15.27
CA PRO A 283 -23.10 -12.08 -15.02
C PRO A 283 -23.65 -10.89 -14.23
N THR A 284 -22.82 -10.28 -13.38
CA THR A 284 -23.15 -9.09 -12.56
C THR A 284 -23.41 -7.84 -13.40
N SER A 285 -22.94 -7.81 -14.66
CA SER A 285 -23.24 -6.73 -15.60
C SER A 285 -24.75 -6.67 -15.94
N GLY A 286 -25.41 -7.83 -16.04
CA GLY A 286 -26.78 -7.92 -16.54
C GLY A 286 -26.94 -7.19 -17.87
N ASN A 287 -28.03 -6.42 -18.03
CA ASN A 287 -28.27 -5.56 -19.19
C ASN A 287 -27.79 -4.09 -18.97
N ARG A 288 -26.76 -3.87 -18.14
CA ARG A 288 -26.35 -2.51 -17.72
C ARG A 288 -25.14 -1.96 -18.49
N GLN A 289 -24.59 -2.70 -19.46
CA GLN A 289 -23.42 -2.28 -20.25
C GLN A 289 -23.60 -0.88 -20.87
N ASP A 290 -24.75 -0.61 -21.48
CA ASP A 290 -25.05 0.72 -22.05
C ASP A 290 -25.00 1.84 -21.01
N ILE A 291 -25.42 1.55 -19.78
CA ILE A 291 -25.37 2.52 -18.67
C ILE A 291 -23.91 2.76 -18.27
N TYR A 292 -23.11 1.71 -18.15
CA TYR A 292 -21.69 1.83 -17.83
C TYR A 292 -20.93 2.63 -18.91
N ILE A 293 -21.17 2.34 -20.19
CA ILE A 293 -20.57 3.08 -21.32
C ILE A 293 -20.95 4.57 -21.27
N LYS A 294 -22.22 4.89 -20.97
CA LYS A 294 -22.69 6.27 -20.79
C LYS A 294 -21.99 6.95 -19.61
N LEU A 295 -21.85 6.25 -18.48
CA LEU A 295 -21.16 6.77 -17.29
C LEU A 295 -19.67 6.99 -17.55
N MET A 296 -18.99 6.12 -18.31
CA MET A 296 -17.61 6.34 -18.75
C MET A 296 -17.48 7.60 -19.63
N LYS A 297 -18.43 7.86 -20.54
CA LYS A 297 -18.46 9.11 -21.33
C LYS A 297 -18.66 10.35 -20.43
N LEU A 298 -19.45 10.23 -19.36
CA LEU A 298 -19.61 11.31 -18.36
C LEU A 298 -18.35 11.49 -17.52
N TRP A 299 -17.67 10.41 -17.14
CA TRP A 299 -16.37 10.44 -16.45
C TRP A 299 -15.32 11.18 -17.28
N GLN A 300 -15.20 10.86 -18.56
CA GLN A 300 -14.29 11.56 -19.47
C GLN A 300 -14.62 13.06 -19.58
N LYS A 301 -15.91 13.43 -19.62
CA LYS A 301 -16.34 14.84 -19.59
C LYS A 301 -16.01 15.53 -18.27
N LEU A 302 -16.14 14.82 -17.16
CA LEU A 302 -15.79 15.29 -15.84
C LEU A 302 -14.28 15.56 -15.72
N ASP A 303 -13.43 14.69 -16.24
CA ASP A 303 -11.98 14.93 -16.34
C ASP A 303 -11.69 16.22 -17.10
N MET A 304 -12.35 16.43 -18.24
CA MET A 304 -12.23 17.64 -19.05
C MET A 304 -12.65 18.90 -18.28
N GLU A 305 -13.77 18.84 -17.57
CA GLU A 305 -14.28 19.96 -16.77
C GLU A 305 -13.30 20.36 -15.67
N ILE A 306 -12.84 19.39 -14.88
CA ILE A 306 -11.95 19.62 -13.73
C ILE A 306 -10.60 20.18 -14.17
N VAL A 307 -9.98 19.57 -15.18
CA VAL A 307 -8.67 19.98 -15.68
C VAL A 307 -8.71 21.38 -16.31
N ASN A 308 -9.84 21.76 -16.91
CA ASN A 308 -10.01 23.09 -17.50
C ASN A 308 -10.42 24.19 -16.48
N SER A 309 -10.51 23.88 -15.19
CA SER A 309 -10.76 24.90 -14.16
C SER A 309 -9.55 25.84 -13.98
N GLU A 310 -9.79 27.12 -13.65
CA GLU A 310 -8.72 28.09 -13.35
C GLU A 310 -7.89 27.70 -12.12
N GLU A 311 -8.47 26.87 -11.22
CA GLU A 311 -7.78 26.37 -10.03
C GLU A 311 -6.44 25.72 -10.38
N PHE A 312 -6.33 25.03 -11.51
CA PHE A 312 -5.14 24.29 -11.90
C PHE A 312 -4.33 24.94 -13.02
N ASP A 313 -4.32 26.28 -13.11
CA ASP A 313 -3.48 27.05 -14.04
C ASP A 313 -2.82 28.28 -13.41
N SER A 314 -1.57 28.13 -13.00
CA SER A 314 -0.72 29.22 -12.50
C SER A 314 0.56 29.34 -13.34
N ASP A 315 1.36 30.38 -13.08
CA ASP A 315 2.64 30.55 -13.77
C ASP A 315 3.65 29.43 -13.46
N ASN A 316 3.50 28.73 -12.33
CA ASN A 316 4.43 27.66 -11.92
C ASN A 316 3.81 26.26 -11.94
N PHE A 317 2.53 26.10 -12.27
CA PHE A 317 1.84 24.81 -12.25
C PHE A 317 0.69 24.82 -13.25
N THR A 318 0.62 23.83 -14.14
CA THR A 318 -0.56 23.65 -14.99
C THR A 318 -0.96 22.19 -15.09
N VAL A 319 -2.25 21.95 -15.27
CA VAL A 319 -2.80 20.64 -15.63
C VAL A 319 -3.33 20.73 -17.05
N VAL A 320 -2.93 19.78 -17.89
CA VAL A 320 -3.28 19.71 -19.30
C VAL A 320 -3.88 18.33 -19.59
N LEU A 321 -5.08 18.34 -20.16
CA LEU A 321 -5.75 17.14 -20.60
C LEU A 321 -5.12 16.63 -21.90
N GLN A 322 -4.93 15.32 -22.02
CA GLN A 322 -4.42 14.65 -23.21
C GLN A 322 -5.50 13.68 -23.76
N PRO A 323 -6.41 14.15 -24.63
CA PRO A 323 -7.63 13.43 -25.03
C PRO A 323 -7.44 12.33 -26.09
N PHE A 324 -6.22 11.93 -26.44
CA PHE A 324 -5.96 10.94 -27.50
C PHE A 324 -6.59 9.55 -27.28
N THR A 325 -7.19 9.30 -26.12
CA THR A 325 -7.90 8.07 -25.74
C THR A 325 -9.43 8.16 -25.86
N LEU A 326 -10.00 9.35 -26.12
CA LEU A 326 -11.46 9.53 -26.17
C LEU A 326 -12.09 8.73 -27.31
N ASP A 327 -11.45 8.73 -28.48
CA ASP A 327 -11.84 7.97 -29.68
C ASP A 327 -10.83 6.83 -29.95
N PHE A 328 -10.34 6.19 -28.89
CA PHE A 328 -9.33 5.13 -28.99
C PHE A 328 -9.85 3.94 -29.82
N PHE A 329 -9.01 3.42 -30.70
CA PHE A 329 -9.34 2.28 -31.55
C PHE A 329 -8.12 1.39 -31.80
N LEU A 330 -8.37 0.11 -32.07
CA LEU A 330 -7.36 -0.81 -32.60
C LEU A 330 -7.56 -0.98 -34.11
N PRO A 331 -6.47 -1.07 -34.90
CA PRO A 331 -6.57 -1.36 -36.32
C PRO A 331 -7.18 -2.75 -36.56
N ASN A 332 -7.73 -2.97 -37.75
CA ASN A 332 -8.12 -4.28 -38.22
C ASN A 332 -6.99 -4.92 -39.05
N THR A 333 -6.90 -6.24 -38.98
CA THR A 333 -6.06 -7.04 -39.87
C THR A 333 -6.59 -7.01 -41.30
N THR A 334 -5.82 -7.52 -42.26
CA THR A 334 -6.26 -7.68 -43.66
C THR A 334 -7.49 -8.56 -43.83
N LYS A 335 -7.86 -9.35 -42.81
CA LYS A 335 -9.07 -10.19 -42.78
C LYS A 335 -10.29 -9.46 -42.20
N GLY A 336 -10.17 -8.17 -41.89
CA GLY A 336 -11.27 -7.36 -41.35
C GLY A 336 -11.56 -7.58 -39.86
N VAL A 337 -10.80 -8.42 -39.16
CA VAL A 337 -10.92 -8.64 -37.71
C VAL A 337 -9.93 -7.79 -36.92
N THR A 338 -10.20 -7.55 -35.64
CA THR A 338 -9.34 -6.75 -34.73
C THR A 338 -7.89 -7.25 -34.71
N ASP A 339 -6.92 -6.33 -34.82
CA ASP A 339 -5.50 -6.64 -34.71
C ASP A 339 -5.05 -6.72 -33.24
N PHE A 340 -5.13 -7.93 -32.68
CA PHE A 340 -4.67 -8.24 -31.32
C PHE A 340 -3.15 -8.16 -31.14
N SER A 341 -2.36 -7.85 -32.17
CA SER A 341 -0.92 -7.62 -32.01
C SER A 341 -0.61 -6.35 -31.20
N TYR A 342 -1.57 -5.42 -31.08
CA TYR A 342 -1.44 -4.26 -30.20
C TYR A 342 -1.70 -4.59 -28.72
N LEU A 343 -2.29 -5.74 -28.41
CA LEU A 343 -2.63 -6.13 -27.03
C LEU A 343 -1.71 -7.24 -26.50
N ALA A 344 -1.60 -7.31 -25.17
CA ALA A 344 -0.94 -8.39 -24.46
C ALA A 344 -1.70 -9.72 -24.64
N GLU A 345 -1.27 -10.77 -23.97
CA GLU A 345 -1.87 -12.10 -24.13
C GLU A 345 -3.28 -12.25 -23.55
N ASP A 346 -3.68 -11.33 -22.68
CA ASP A 346 -5.02 -11.21 -22.10
C ASP A 346 -6.01 -10.45 -23.01
N CYS A 347 -5.54 -9.86 -24.11
CA CYS A 347 -6.32 -8.96 -24.97
C CYS A 347 -7.03 -7.83 -24.20
N PHE A 348 -6.46 -7.38 -23.08
CA PHE A 348 -6.99 -6.30 -22.26
C PHE A 348 -5.90 -5.24 -22.07
N HIS A 349 -4.74 -5.65 -21.58
CA HIS A 349 -3.58 -4.78 -21.47
C HIS A 349 -2.89 -4.60 -22.83
N MET A 350 -2.10 -3.54 -22.95
CA MET A 350 -1.33 -3.27 -24.18
C MET A 350 -0.15 -4.22 -24.30
N SER A 351 0.19 -4.62 -25.52
CA SER A 351 1.53 -5.16 -25.81
C SER A 351 2.54 -4.02 -25.82
N GLN A 352 3.84 -4.34 -25.90
CA GLN A 352 4.87 -3.33 -26.12
C GLN A 352 4.60 -2.49 -27.40
N LYS A 353 4.09 -3.10 -28.48
CA LYS A 353 3.67 -2.37 -29.71
C LYS A 353 2.53 -1.38 -29.44
N GLY A 354 1.48 -1.81 -28.73
CA GLY A 354 0.36 -0.93 -28.34
C GLY A 354 0.81 0.22 -27.43
N ASN A 355 1.67 -0.09 -26.47
CA ASN A 355 2.25 0.88 -25.55
C ASN A 355 3.13 1.93 -26.27
N ALA A 356 3.88 1.54 -27.30
CA ALA A 356 4.62 2.48 -28.14
C ALA A 356 3.68 3.45 -28.89
N ARG A 357 2.50 2.98 -29.34
CA ARG A 357 1.48 3.81 -29.97
C ARG A 357 0.88 4.83 -28.99
N ILE A 358 0.64 4.42 -27.74
CA ILE A 358 0.22 5.32 -26.65
C ILE A 358 1.29 6.39 -26.40
N ALA A 359 2.56 6.02 -26.31
CA ALA A 359 3.65 6.98 -26.08
C ALA A 359 3.75 8.03 -27.20
N ASN A 360 3.64 7.61 -28.46
CA ASN A 360 3.65 8.51 -29.61
C ASN A 360 2.44 9.47 -29.60
N ALA A 361 1.25 8.94 -29.30
CA ALA A 361 0.03 9.73 -29.21
C ALA A 361 0.10 10.77 -28.08
N LEU A 362 0.57 10.37 -26.89
CA LEU A 362 0.78 11.26 -25.76
C LEU A 362 1.77 12.39 -26.11
N TRP A 363 2.91 12.06 -26.72
CA TRP A 363 3.88 13.06 -27.18
C TRP A 363 3.26 14.06 -28.17
N ASN A 364 2.54 13.56 -29.19
CA ASN A 364 1.89 14.42 -30.16
C ASN A 364 0.87 15.36 -29.49
N ASN A 365 0.08 14.85 -28.56
CA ASN A 365 -0.90 15.61 -27.80
C ASN A 365 -0.25 16.68 -26.91
N ILE A 366 0.88 16.39 -26.25
CA ILE A 366 1.67 17.39 -25.50
C ILE A 366 2.13 18.54 -26.41
N MET A 367 2.44 18.22 -27.67
CA MET A 367 2.90 19.15 -28.70
C MET A 367 1.76 19.71 -29.58
N GLU A 368 0.50 19.54 -29.19
CA GLU A 368 -0.68 20.13 -29.86
C GLU A 368 -1.32 21.23 -29.01
N PRO A 369 -1.77 22.34 -29.62
CA PRO A 369 -2.50 23.39 -28.91
C PRO A 369 -3.72 22.84 -28.16
N VAL A 370 -3.95 23.30 -26.93
CA VAL A 370 -5.17 22.99 -26.18
C VAL A 370 -6.38 23.49 -26.98
N GLY A 371 -7.38 22.62 -27.15
CA GLY A 371 -8.53 22.83 -28.05
C GLY A 371 -8.38 22.25 -29.46
N GLN A 372 -7.16 21.89 -29.86
CA GLN A 372 -6.84 21.26 -31.16
C GLN A 372 -6.11 19.91 -31.01
N LYS A 373 -6.14 19.33 -29.80
CA LYS A 373 -5.51 18.04 -29.51
C LYS A 373 -6.26 16.92 -30.21
N SER A 374 -5.51 15.99 -30.79
CA SER A 374 -6.04 14.78 -31.42
C SER A 374 -6.75 13.90 -30.38
N THR A 375 -7.90 13.32 -30.72
CA THR A 375 -8.71 12.46 -29.82
C THR A 375 -8.49 10.96 -30.01
N ARG A 376 -7.68 10.58 -31.01
CA ARG A 376 -7.33 9.20 -31.34
C ARG A 376 -5.86 9.05 -31.70
N PRO A 377 -5.25 7.88 -31.46
CA PRO A 377 -3.87 7.62 -31.85
C PRO A 377 -3.74 7.26 -33.34
N VAL A 378 -2.62 7.64 -33.95
CA VAL A 378 -2.19 7.19 -35.30
C VAL A 378 -1.10 6.12 -35.19
N GLU A 379 -0.59 5.58 -36.29
CA GLU A 379 0.54 4.65 -36.22
C GLU A 379 1.82 5.34 -35.73
N ILE A 380 2.72 4.57 -35.13
CA ILE A 380 3.98 5.12 -34.59
C ILE A 380 4.79 5.77 -35.73
N PHE A 381 5.29 6.98 -35.49
CA PHE A 381 6.03 7.78 -36.47
C PHE A 381 5.27 8.20 -37.75
N GLU A 382 4.00 7.83 -37.93
CA GLU A 382 3.16 8.40 -39.01
C GLU A 382 3.00 9.91 -38.82
N LYS A 383 2.77 10.31 -37.57
CA LYS A 383 2.81 11.70 -37.11
C LYS A 383 3.73 11.79 -35.89
N PHE A 384 4.67 12.72 -35.92
CA PHE A 384 5.55 13.03 -34.80
C PHE A 384 5.72 14.55 -34.71
N ASN A 385 4.97 15.18 -33.82
CA ASN A 385 4.98 16.64 -33.67
C ASN A 385 6.31 17.08 -33.04
N CYS A 386 6.91 18.11 -33.61
CA CYS A 386 8.21 18.62 -33.19
C CYS A 386 8.14 20.08 -32.76
N PRO A 387 8.89 20.48 -31.72
CA PRO A 387 9.05 21.90 -31.42
C PRO A 387 9.72 22.61 -32.60
N SER A 388 9.25 23.83 -32.90
CA SER A 388 9.80 24.68 -33.96
C SER A 388 10.22 26.04 -33.38
N GLN A 389 10.85 26.89 -34.19
CA GLN A 389 11.19 28.26 -33.76
C GLN A 389 9.94 29.08 -33.42
N GLU A 390 8.84 28.87 -34.15
CA GLU A 390 7.55 29.52 -33.92
C GLU A 390 6.80 28.89 -32.72
N ARG A 391 6.98 27.59 -32.50
CA ARG A 391 6.30 26.81 -31.46
C ARG A 391 7.31 26.01 -30.61
N PRO A 392 8.15 26.69 -29.82
CA PRO A 392 9.23 26.02 -29.09
C PRO A 392 8.79 25.39 -27.76
N TYR A 393 7.62 25.77 -27.25
CA TYR A 393 7.15 25.41 -25.91
C TYR A 393 6.16 24.23 -25.94
N ILE A 394 6.11 23.49 -24.83
CA ILE A 394 5.03 22.55 -24.55
C ILE A 394 3.71 23.32 -24.48
N PHE A 395 2.65 22.79 -25.09
CA PHE A 395 1.36 23.47 -25.11
C PHE A 395 0.62 23.34 -23.78
N THR A 396 0.28 24.51 -23.24
CA THR A 396 -0.55 24.73 -22.05
C THR A 396 -1.80 25.51 -22.46
N ARG A 397 -2.75 25.70 -21.54
CA ARG A 397 -3.95 26.51 -21.83
C ARG A 397 -3.60 27.93 -22.26
N LYS A 398 -2.77 28.64 -21.48
CA LYS A 398 -2.44 30.05 -21.74
C LYS A 398 -1.61 30.29 -23.01
N ASN A 399 -0.71 29.38 -23.40
CA ASN A 399 0.06 29.56 -24.64
C ASN A 399 -0.65 29.03 -25.89
N SER A 400 -1.80 28.37 -25.74
CA SER A 400 -2.64 27.94 -26.86
C SER A 400 -3.62 29.02 -27.33
N VAL A 401 -4.07 29.92 -26.43
CA VAL A 401 -5.09 30.95 -26.73
C VAL A 401 -4.55 32.13 -27.56
N ARG A 402 -3.27 32.52 -27.40
CA ARG A 402 -2.68 33.62 -28.19
C ARG A 402 -2.66 33.35 -29.70
N GLN A 403 -2.83 32.10 -30.14
CA GLN A 403 -2.81 31.71 -31.54
C GLN A 403 -4.17 31.85 -32.25
N HIS A 404 -5.27 32.13 -31.53
CA HIS A 404 -6.57 32.42 -32.15
C HIS A 404 -6.70 33.87 -32.66
N ASN A 405 -5.89 34.80 -32.14
CA ASN A 405 -6.02 36.24 -32.45
C ASN A 405 -5.19 36.72 -33.66
N GLU A 406 -4.34 35.88 -34.26
CA GLU A 406 -3.59 36.25 -35.47
C GLU A 406 -4.34 35.94 -36.79
N VAL A 407 -5.52 35.30 -36.72
CA VAL A 407 -6.31 34.91 -37.93
C VAL A 407 -7.62 35.71 -38.07
N PHE A 408 -7.99 36.55 -37.10
CA PHE A 408 -9.15 37.44 -37.20
C PHE A 408 -8.81 38.86 -36.75
N SER A 409 -7.98 39.56 -37.53
CA SER A 409 -8.13 41.01 -37.65
C SER A 409 -9.37 41.30 -38.49
N GLU A 410 -10.22 42.21 -38.00
CA GLU A 410 -11.44 42.74 -38.62
C GLU A 410 -12.72 41.90 -38.50
N VAL A 411 -13.36 41.90 -37.32
CA VAL A 411 -14.79 42.25 -37.24
C VAL A 411 -15.04 43.04 -35.94
N SER A 412 -15.35 44.32 -36.10
CA SER A 412 -15.93 45.18 -35.08
C SER A 412 -17.29 44.64 -34.65
N CYS A 413 -17.51 44.45 -33.35
CA CYS A 413 -18.88 44.35 -32.83
C CYS A 413 -19.07 45.25 -31.61
N ARG A 414 -19.85 46.31 -31.85
CA ARG A 414 -20.36 47.29 -30.90
C ARG A 414 -21.21 46.65 -29.82
N SER A 415 -20.95 47.06 -28.58
CA SER A 415 -21.90 47.34 -27.49
C SER A 415 -23.33 46.78 -27.57
N ARG A 416 -23.73 46.05 -26.52
CA ARG A 416 -24.94 46.40 -25.74
C ARG A 416 -24.89 45.76 -24.35
N LYS A 417 -24.89 46.64 -23.33
CA LYS A 417 -25.17 46.32 -21.93
C LYS A 417 -26.60 45.79 -21.80
N MET A 418 -26.80 44.78 -20.97
CA MET A 418 -28.06 44.65 -20.24
C MET A 418 -27.75 44.20 -18.81
N VAL A 419 -28.15 45.06 -17.89
CA VAL A 419 -28.07 44.95 -16.43
C VAL A 419 -29.34 44.24 -15.96
N PHE A 420 -29.26 43.31 -15.01
CA PHE A 420 -30.26 43.17 -13.94
C PHE A 420 -29.63 42.59 -12.66
N ARG A 421 -30.21 43.04 -11.54
CA ARG A 421 -29.67 43.23 -10.18
C ARG A 421 -29.70 41.99 -9.26
N SER A 422 -28.86 42.08 -8.23
CA SER A 422 -28.73 41.27 -7.02
C SER A 422 -29.98 41.12 -6.15
N CYS A 423 -30.04 39.99 -5.41
CA CYS A 423 -30.16 39.81 -3.94
C CYS A 423 -30.68 38.37 -3.72
N ILE A 424 -30.09 37.52 -2.88
CA ILE A 424 -30.07 37.59 -1.40
C ILE A 424 -28.86 36.79 -0.89
N TYR A 425 -28.11 37.39 0.03
CA TYR A 425 -27.03 36.79 0.83
C TYR A 425 -27.53 36.60 2.26
N GLY A 426 -27.10 35.51 2.91
CA GLY A 426 -27.17 35.37 4.36
C GLY A 426 -27.02 33.93 4.83
N PHE A 427 -25.81 33.48 5.16
CA PHE A 427 -25.36 33.37 6.56
C PHE A 427 -24.03 32.58 6.71
N PHE A 428 -23.21 33.08 7.63
CA PHE A 428 -22.04 32.50 8.32
C PHE A 428 -20.68 32.39 7.61
N VAL A 429 -19.90 33.46 7.77
CA VAL A 429 -18.45 33.40 8.04
C VAL A 429 -18.27 33.74 9.52
N PHE A 430 -17.58 32.90 10.29
CA PHE A 430 -16.61 33.26 11.34
C PHE A 430 -16.10 31.98 12.04
N TYR A 431 -14.84 31.61 11.78
CA TYR A 431 -13.88 31.31 12.84
C TYR A 431 -12.47 31.50 12.28
N LEU A 432 -11.81 32.55 12.76
CA LEU A 432 -10.45 32.93 12.45
C LEU A 432 -9.45 32.03 13.19
N CYS A 433 -8.32 31.87 12.52
CA CYS A 433 -7.04 31.37 12.98
C CYS A 433 -6.73 31.65 14.46
N ASN A 434 -6.23 30.62 15.16
CA ASN A 434 -5.22 30.81 16.19
C ASN A 434 -4.12 29.76 15.99
N GLY A 435 -2.89 30.25 15.84
CA GLY A 435 -1.75 29.47 15.36
C GLY A 435 -1.09 28.61 16.43
N GLN A 436 -0.39 27.57 15.98
CA GLN A 436 0.79 27.00 16.64
C GLN A 436 1.72 26.37 15.59
N LYS A 437 3.00 26.36 15.94
CA LYS A 437 4.17 26.45 15.07
C LYS A 437 4.40 25.23 14.15
N PRO A 438 4.94 25.44 12.94
CA PRO A 438 5.46 24.36 12.10
C PRO A 438 6.76 23.82 12.69
N ASP A 439 6.88 22.49 12.86
CA ASP A 439 8.16 21.85 13.18
C ASP A 439 9.14 22.03 12.03
N THR A 440 10.23 22.71 12.33
CA THR A 440 11.36 22.98 11.45
C THR A 440 12.30 21.78 11.43
N PHE A 441 12.39 21.08 10.31
CA PHE A 441 13.58 20.37 9.87
C PHE A 441 13.87 20.72 8.41
N GLY A 442 15.01 21.38 8.18
CA GLY A 442 15.70 21.58 6.89
C GLY A 442 14.87 21.77 5.61
N ASN A 443 14.61 23.03 5.26
CA ASN A 443 14.30 23.55 3.92
C ASN A 443 13.50 22.66 2.95
N SER A 444 12.21 22.43 3.23
CA SER A 444 11.06 22.46 2.29
C SER A 444 9.80 21.96 3.01
N THR A 445 8.95 22.85 3.50
CA THR A 445 7.71 22.46 4.19
C THR A 445 6.69 21.91 3.19
N LEU A 446 6.54 20.59 3.13
CA LEU A 446 5.44 19.92 2.42
C LEU A 446 4.11 20.32 3.06
N ARG A 447 3.23 20.98 2.30
CA ARG A 447 1.87 21.34 2.71
C ARG A 447 0.90 20.31 2.15
N PHE A 448 0.70 19.23 2.88
CA PHE A 448 -0.44 18.35 2.63
C PHE A 448 -1.70 18.99 3.22
N PRO A 449 -2.82 19.08 2.49
CA PRO A 449 -4.11 19.36 3.10
C PRO A 449 -4.31 18.39 4.28
N LEU A 450 -4.76 18.90 5.43
CA LEU A 450 -5.11 18.06 6.57
C LEU A 450 -6.14 17.03 6.11
N MET A 451 -5.72 15.76 6.08
CA MET A 451 -6.60 14.62 5.81
C MET A 451 -7.70 14.58 6.87
N GLY A 452 -8.94 14.44 6.43
CA GLY A 452 -10.10 14.25 7.29
C GLY A 452 -10.18 12.89 7.99
N SER A 453 -9.07 12.19 8.28
CA SER A 453 -9.13 10.92 9.03
C SER A 453 -7.81 10.54 9.72
N SER A 454 -7.37 11.33 10.70
CA SER A 454 -6.38 10.87 11.72
C SER A 454 -6.93 9.82 12.68
N VAL A 455 -8.16 9.33 12.46
CA VAL A 455 -8.94 8.51 13.40
C VAL A 455 -8.25 7.18 13.75
N ARG A 456 -7.45 6.63 12.83
CA ARG A 456 -6.69 5.35 12.97
C ARG A 456 -5.28 5.49 13.54
N ARG A 457 -4.86 6.71 13.83
CA ARG A 457 -3.59 7.01 14.49
C ARG A 457 -3.88 7.44 15.92
N GLN A 458 -2.96 7.13 16.83
CA GLN A 458 -3.01 7.72 18.15
C GLN A 458 -2.84 9.23 18.00
N PRO A 459 -3.69 10.04 18.65
CA PRO A 459 -3.41 11.46 18.79
C PRO A 459 -2.07 11.63 19.53
N PRO A 460 -1.17 12.52 19.07
CA PRO A 460 0.06 12.81 19.79
C PRO A 460 -0.24 13.25 21.23
N ILE A 461 0.43 12.64 22.20
CA ILE A 461 0.30 13.03 23.61
C ILE A 461 1.11 14.32 23.83
N PRO A 462 0.50 15.41 24.33
CA PRO A 462 1.15 16.71 24.39
C PRO A 462 2.35 16.69 25.36
N PRO A 463 3.40 17.52 25.12
CA PRO A 463 4.54 17.62 26.02
C PRO A 463 4.18 17.99 27.48
N SER A 464 3.04 18.66 27.69
CA SER A 464 2.50 18.99 29.01
C SER A 464 2.05 17.76 29.81
N PHE A 465 1.69 16.66 29.14
CA PHE A 465 1.36 15.41 29.80
C PHE A 465 2.67 14.69 30.17
N LYS A 466 2.98 14.66 31.46
CA LYS A 466 4.17 13.98 31.99
C LYS A 466 4.00 12.47 31.88
N PHE A 467 5.11 11.75 31.69
CA PHE A 467 5.09 10.29 31.78
C PHE A 467 4.56 9.88 33.17
N PRO A 468 3.56 8.98 33.26
CA PRO A 468 2.80 8.76 34.49
C PRO A 468 3.59 8.06 35.59
N CYS A 469 4.69 7.38 35.25
CA CYS A 469 5.50 6.63 36.21
C CYS A 469 6.76 7.38 36.62
N SER A 470 7.17 7.20 37.87
CA SER A 470 8.49 7.63 38.32
C SER A 470 9.59 6.75 37.71
N THR A 471 10.60 7.36 37.12
CA THR A 471 11.73 6.66 36.50
C THR A 471 12.97 6.60 37.40
N THR A 472 12.99 7.31 38.55
CA THR A 472 14.16 7.39 39.44
C THR A 472 14.60 6.05 40.02
N MET A 473 13.66 5.13 40.24
CA MET A 473 13.95 3.76 40.69
C MET A 473 13.70 2.71 39.58
N GLY A 474 13.64 3.15 38.32
CA GLY A 474 13.26 2.33 37.18
C GLY A 474 14.26 1.24 36.80
N ARG A 475 15.56 1.46 37.06
CA ARG A 475 16.66 0.53 36.79
C ARG A 475 17.35 0.16 38.10
N SER A 476 17.81 -1.09 38.22
CA SER A 476 18.50 -1.56 39.41
C SER A 476 19.92 -0.94 39.50
N PRO A 477 20.44 -0.65 40.72
CA PRO A 477 21.78 -0.09 40.89
C PRO A 477 22.91 -0.98 40.34
N SER A 478 22.69 -2.29 40.34
CA SER A 478 23.55 -3.28 39.70
C SER A 478 22.69 -4.21 38.87
N ARG A 479 23.28 -4.79 37.81
CA ARG A 479 22.55 -5.69 36.92
C ARG A 479 22.09 -6.92 37.70
N PRO A 480 20.77 -7.19 37.79
CA PRO A 480 20.27 -8.31 38.59
C PRO A 480 20.72 -9.64 37.99
N THR A 481 20.88 -10.66 38.84
CA THR A 481 21.22 -12.04 38.42
C THR A 481 19.98 -12.90 38.21
N SER A 482 18.84 -12.54 38.82
CA SER A 482 17.58 -13.26 38.69
C SER A 482 16.54 -12.47 37.89
N VAL A 483 15.86 -13.16 36.99
CA VAL A 483 14.77 -12.70 36.14
C VAL A 483 13.56 -12.26 36.99
N HIS A 484 13.45 -12.79 38.21
CA HIS A 484 12.40 -12.48 39.18
C HIS A 484 12.62 -11.13 39.89
N ARG A 485 13.78 -10.49 39.67
CA ARG A 485 14.15 -9.19 40.25
C ARG A 485 14.44 -8.13 39.19
N LEU A 486 13.85 -8.27 38.00
CA LEU A 486 14.00 -7.30 36.92
C LEU A 486 13.06 -6.12 37.12
N ARG A 487 13.62 -4.91 37.20
CA ARG A 487 12.86 -3.67 37.02
C ARG A 487 12.73 -3.35 35.53
N PRO A 488 11.77 -2.51 35.09
CA PRO A 488 11.63 -2.20 33.67
C PRO A 488 12.91 -1.69 33.01
N GLY A 489 13.67 -0.85 33.71
CA GLY A 489 14.93 -0.29 33.23
C GLY A 489 16.08 -1.30 33.18
N ASP A 490 15.94 -2.51 33.74
CA ASP A 490 16.97 -3.55 33.64
C ASP A 490 16.96 -4.27 32.29
N ILE A 491 15.90 -4.11 31.50
CA ILE A 491 15.82 -4.65 30.14
C ILE A 491 16.73 -3.85 29.22
N ASP A 492 17.70 -4.53 28.62
CA ASP A 492 18.69 -3.92 27.73
C ASP A 492 18.33 -4.12 26.24
N VAL A 493 17.68 -5.24 25.92
CA VAL A 493 17.37 -5.64 24.55
C VAL A 493 15.92 -6.09 24.44
N VAL A 494 15.21 -5.60 23.43
CA VAL A 494 13.91 -6.15 23.02
C VAL A 494 14.03 -6.93 21.72
N GLY A 495 13.26 -8.01 21.59
CA GLY A 495 13.09 -8.77 20.36
C GLY A 495 11.68 -9.32 20.25
N ALA A 496 11.27 -9.71 19.06
CA ALA A 496 9.95 -10.29 18.86
C ALA A 496 9.92 -11.30 17.72
N MET A 497 9.05 -12.30 17.85
CA MET A 497 8.79 -13.35 16.87
C MET A 497 7.29 -13.61 16.80
N GLY A 498 6.78 -13.86 15.59
CA GLY A 498 5.36 -14.00 15.34
C GLY A 498 4.99 -13.81 13.88
N ASP A 499 3.76 -13.37 13.67
CA ASP A 499 3.16 -13.15 12.36
C ASP A 499 3.08 -11.66 11.98
N SER A 500 2.17 -11.33 11.07
CA SER A 500 1.92 -9.98 10.56
C SER A 500 1.43 -8.98 11.62
N LEU A 501 0.80 -9.42 12.72
CA LEU A 501 0.41 -8.53 13.82
C LEU A 501 1.63 -8.03 14.61
N ILE A 502 2.71 -8.82 14.73
CA ILE A 502 3.98 -8.35 15.32
C ILE A 502 4.81 -7.56 14.30
N ALA A 503 4.75 -7.91 13.00
CA ALA A 503 5.43 -7.15 11.95
C ALA A 503 4.83 -5.75 11.72
N GLY A 504 3.62 -5.47 12.23
CA GLY A 504 2.98 -4.16 12.13
C GLY A 504 2.36 -3.91 10.76
N ASN A 505 1.84 -4.95 10.14
CA ASN A 505 1.23 -4.90 8.82
C ASN A 505 0.11 -3.85 8.74
N GLY A 506 0.26 -2.86 7.87
CA GLY A 506 -0.73 -1.81 7.60
C GLY A 506 -0.94 -0.79 8.71
N ALA A 507 -0.13 -0.78 9.77
CA ALA A 507 -0.41 0.04 10.95
C ALA A 507 -0.63 1.53 10.65
N LEU A 508 0.15 2.11 9.73
CA LEU A 508 0.04 3.54 9.38
C LEU A 508 -0.72 3.81 8.08
N GLU A 509 -1.30 2.78 7.47
CA GLU A 509 -1.96 2.88 6.17
C GLU A 509 -3.43 3.26 6.29
N GLU A 510 -3.88 4.03 5.31
CA GLU A 510 -5.25 4.54 5.23
C GLU A 510 -6.09 3.85 4.14
N TRP A 511 -5.64 2.68 3.67
CA TRP A 511 -6.25 1.91 2.59
C TRP A 511 -5.96 0.41 2.75
N ALA A 512 -6.77 -0.43 2.11
CA ALA A 512 -6.88 -1.85 2.43
C ALA A 512 -5.68 -2.72 2.04
N LEU A 513 -5.00 -2.44 0.91
CA LEU A 513 -3.81 -3.22 0.54
C LEU A 513 -2.52 -2.68 1.18
N GLY A 514 -2.62 -1.60 1.96
CA GLY A 514 -1.54 -1.10 2.81
C GLY A 514 -1.15 -2.09 3.92
N THR A 515 -2.02 -3.05 4.24
CA THR A 515 -1.73 -4.18 5.13
C THR A 515 -0.56 -5.05 4.70
N MET A 516 -0.11 -4.95 3.45
CA MET A 516 1.11 -5.63 2.98
C MET A 516 2.40 -4.89 3.36
N ILE A 517 2.31 -3.67 3.91
CA ILE A 517 3.46 -2.87 4.34
C ILE A 517 3.72 -3.12 5.83
N GLU A 518 4.91 -3.59 6.13
CA GLU A 518 5.34 -3.92 7.49
C GLU A 518 5.85 -2.67 8.23
N TYR A 519 4.98 -2.02 9.00
CA TYR A 519 5.32 -0.88 9.84
C TYR A 519 5.92 -1.31 11.18
N ARG A 520 7.01 -2.07 11.11
CA ARG A 520 7.71 -2.62 12.28
C ARG A 520 8.09 -1.54 13.30
N GLY A 521 8.36 -0.32 12.84
CA GLY A 521 8.70 0.82 13.70
C GLY A 521 7.63 1.22 14.71
N VAL A 522 6.35 0.93 14.43
CA VAL A 522 5.22 1.23 15.33
C VAL A 522 4.54 -0.02 15.88
N SER A 523 5.18 -1.19 15.71
CA SER A 523 4.69 -2.44 16.28
C SER A 523 4.57 -2.32 17.81
N TRP A 524 3.48 -2.87 18.34
CA TRP A 524 3.05 -2.66 19.72
C TRP A 524 4.04 -3.22 20.74
N CYS A 525 4.75 -4.31 20.40
CA CYS A 525 5.72 -4.97 21.27
C CYS A 525 7.18 -4.76 20.88
N ALA A 526 7.47 -4.31 19.65
CA ALA A 526 8.84 -4.28 19.11
C ALA A 526 9.22 -2.99 18.38
N GLY A 527 8.28 -2.09 18.11
CA GLY A 527 8.55 -0.81 17.45
C GLY A 527 9.14 0.22 18.39
N GLY A 528 10.21 0.89 18.00
CA GLY A 528 10.83 1.98 18.77
C GLY A 528 10.95 3.29 17.99
N GLN A 529 10.14 3.46 16.94
CA GLN A 529 10.04 4.71 16.19
C GLN A 529 9.51 5.83 17.10
N GLY A 530 10.14 7.00 17.05
CA GLY A 530 9.69 8.17 17.81
C GLY A 530 9.76 7.96 19.34
N THR A 531 8.79 8.55 20.04
CA THR A 531 8.60 8.43 21.49
C THR A 531 7.23 7.85 21.81
N TRP A 532 6.95 7.52 23.09
CA TRP A 532 5.62 7.03 23.49
C TRP A 532 4.50 8.04 23.23
N ARG A 533 4.85 9.33 23.08
CA ARG A 533 3.92 10.41 22.74
C ARG A 533 3.42 10.31 21.31
N GLU A 534 4.30 9.94 20.39
CA GLU A 534 4.00 9.81 18.96
C GLU A 534 3.49 8.41 18.62
N PHE A 535 4.14 7.40 19.20
CA PHE A 535 3.81 5.98 19.02
C PHE A 535 3.94 5.26 20.37
N LEU A 536 2.84 5.00 21.05
CA LEU A 536 2.86 4.22 22.28
C LEU A 536 3.17 2.76 21.93
N THR A 537 4.35 2.30 22.29
CA THR A 537 4.81 0.92 22.06
C THR A 537 5.57 0.46 23.31
N LEU A 538 5.68 -0.84 23.53
CA LEU A 538 6.45 -1.35 24.67
C LEU A 538 7.90 -0.83 24.67
N PRO A 539 8.66 -0.84 23.55
CA PRO A 539 10.00 -0.26 23.55
C PRO A 539 10.03 1.24 23.86
N ASN A 540 9.03 2.00 23.39
CA ASN A 540 8.96 3.43 23.69
C ASN A 540 8.62 3.73 25.16
N ILE A 541 7.88 2.84 25.84
CA ILE A 541 7.67 2.90 27.30
C ILE A 541 8.98 2.54 28.03
N LEU A 542 9.65 1.46 27.63
CA LEU A 542 10.90 1.00 28.24
C LEU A 542 12.03 2.04 28.11
N LYS A 543 12.08 2.81 27.01
CA LYS A 543 13.05 3.90 26.83
C LYS A 543 12.98 4.99 27.90
N GLU A 544 11.84 5.19 28.55
CA GLU A 544 11.72 6.13 29.68
C GLU A 544 12.45 5.62 30.93
N PHE A 545 12.61 4.29 31.07
CA PHE A 545 13.35 3.67 32.18
C PHE A 545 14.80 3.30 31.80
N ASN A 546 15.06 3.03 30.51
CA ASN A 546 16.39 2.74 29.97
C ASN A 546 16.56 3.39 28.58
N PRO A 547 17.15 4.60 28.49
CA PRO A 547 17.41 5.26 27.21
C PRO A 547 18.36 4.51 26.27
N ASN A 548 19.16 3.57 26.81
CA ASN A 548 20.11 2.76 26.04
C ASN A 548 19.52 1.44 25.51
N LEU A 549 18.20 1.26 25.58
CA LEU A 549 17.50 0.08 25.05
C LEU A 549 17.88 -0.15 23.57
N THR A 550 18.10 -1.40 23.18
CA THR A 550 18.39 -1.78 21.79
C THR A 550 17.48 -2.90 21.28
N GLY A 551 17.59 -3.23 19.99
CA GLY A 551 16.86 -4.35 19.37
C GLY A 551 15.49 -4.02 18.77
N PHE A 552 14.91 -2.87 19.13
CA PHE A 552 13.62 -2.41 18.58
C PHE A 552 13.73 -2.04 17.09
N SER A 553 12.65 -2.26 16.35
CA SER A 553 12.54 -1.87 14.93
C SER A 553 12.19 -0.39 14.74
N THR A 554 12.53 0.18 13.59
CA THR A 554 12.19 1.56 13.21
C THR A 554 11.68 1.62 11.76
N GLY A 555 10.85 2.60 11.42
CA GLY A 555 10.37 2.77 10.04
C GLY A 555 9.57 1.59 9.49
N THR A 556 9.51 1.53 8.17
CA THR A 556 9.05 0.36 7.41
C THR A 556 10.23 -0.55 7.06
N GLY A 557 9.99 -1.86 6.99
CA GLY A 557 10.99 -2.80 6.49
C GLY A 557 10.56 -4.25 6.60
N GLU A 558 10.87 -5.01 5.55
CA GLU A 558 10.68 -6.46 5.50
C GLU A 558 11.55 -7.18 6.54
N PHE A 559 11.28 -8.47 6.77
CA PHE A 559 12.04 -9.32 7.70
C PHE A 559 13.57 -9.22 7.53
N SER A 560 14.10 -9.09 6.31
CA SER A 560 15.54 -9.00 6.04
C SER A 560 16.12 -7.58 6.20
N SER A 561 15.26 -6.57 6.34
CA SER A 561 15.68 -5.17 6.41
C SER A 561 16.54 -4.90 7.64
N PRO A 562 17.61 -4.11 7.55
CA PRO A 562 18.35 -3.64 8.73
C PRO A 562 17.46 -2.91 9.74
N ARG A 563 16.36 -2.31 9.29
CA ARG A 563 15.39 -1.60 10.14
C ARG A 563 14.49 -2.55 10.96
N SER A 564 14.40 -3.82 10.59
CA SER A 564 13.68 -4.85 11.36
C SER A 564 14.38 -5.17 12.69
N GLN A 565 15.70 -4.93 12.80
CA GLN A 565 16.50 -5.22 13.99
C GLN A 565 16.22 -6.64 14.53
N LEU A 566 15.66 -6.76 15.74
CA LEU A 566 15.31 -8.03 16.38
C LEU A 566 13.81 -8.34 16.35
N ASN A 567 13.01 -7.58 15.60
CA ASN A 567 11.68 -8.01 15.20
C ASN A 567 11.82 -8.97 14.02
N VAL A 568 11.82 -10.27 14.32
CA VAL A 568 11.96 -11.37 13.34
C VAL A 568 10.62 -12.00 12.98
N ALA A 569 9.51 -11.40 13.39
CA ALA A 569 8.18 -11.83 12.95
C ALA A 569 8.10 -11.77 11.43
N PHE A 570 7.40 -12.70 10.81
CA PHE A 570 7.28 -12.78 9.36
C PHE A 570 5.80 -12.89 9.00
N PRO A 571 5.26 -12.02 8.12
CA PRO A 571 3.86 -12.10 7.71
C PRO A 571 3.49 -13.51 7.25
N VAL A 572 2.24 -13.91 7.43
CA VAL A 572 1.72 -15.25 7.10
C VAL A 572 2.36 -16.46 7.83
N SER A 573 3.27 -16.23 8.78
CA SER A 573 3.86 -17.32 9.57
C SER A 573 2.82 -18.02 10.44
N ALA A 574 2.92 -19.34 10.51
CA ALA A 574 2.18 -20.19 11.44
C ALA A 574 3.10 -20.65 12.59
N ASP A 575 2.56 -21.36 13.57
CA ASP A 575 3.35 -21.85 14.72
C ASP A 575 4.51 -22.80 14.32
N ALA A 576 4.44 -23.41 13.15
CA ALA A 576 5.50 -24.24 12.57
C ALA A 576 6.81 -23.46 12.35
N ASP A 577 6.73 -22.15 12.15
CA ASP A 577 7.88 -21.27 11.93
C ASP A 577 8.55 -20.81 13.23
N ALA A 578 7.94 -21.07 14.40
CA ALA A 578 8.40 -20.55 15.69
C ALA A 578 9.86 -20.94 15.99
N LEU A 579 10.23 -22.22 15.79
CA LEU A 579 11.62 -22.65 16.02
C LEU A 579 12.60 -21.94 15.08
N THR A 580 12.23 -21.76 13.82
CA THR A 580 13.07 -21.09 12.82
C THR A 580 13.27 -19.62 13.18
N GLN A 581 12.19 -18.91 13.53
CA GLN A 581 12.29 -17.53 13.98
C GLN A 581 13.13 -17.40 15.27
N ALA A 582 12.98 -18.31 16.24
CA ALA A 582 13.81 -18.32 17.45
C ALA A 582 15.30 -18.47 17.14
N LYS A 583 15.67 -19.38 16.22
CA LYS A 583 17.06 -19.55 15.76
C LYS A 583 17.60 -18.29 15.10
N VAL A 584 16.81 -17.65 14.23
CA VAL A 584 17.20 -16.38 13.58
C VAL A 584 17.39 -15.27 14.60
N LEU A 585 16.47 -15.12 15.56
CA LEU A 585 16.54 -14.11 16.61
C LEU A 585 17.84 -14.23 17.41
N VAL A 586 18.12 -15.42 17.94
CA VAL A 586 19.35 -15.71 18.69
C VAL A 586 20.58 -15.45 17.82
N GLY A 587 20.55 -15.87 16.55
CA GLY A 587 21.64 -15.62 15.61
C GLY A 587 21.89 -14.13 15.36
N ARG A 588 20.84 -13.31 15.25
CA ARG A 588 20.96 -11.85 15.11
C ARG A 588 21.52 -11.21 16.37
N MET A 589 21.07 -11.64 17.55
CA MET A 589 21.59 -11.14 18.83
C MET A 589 23.08 -11.42 18.98
N ARG A 590 23.55 -12.65 18.69
CA ARG A 590 24.98 -13.02 18.77
C ARG A 590 25.89 -12.22 17.83
N ARG A 591 25.38 -11.84 16.66
CA ARG A 591 26.15 -11.06 15.68
C ARG A 591 26.12 -9.55 15.94
N ASN A 592 25.21 -9.08 16.79
CA ASN A 592 25.07 -7.65 17.04
C ASN A 592 26.08 -7.19 18.09
N LYS A 593 27.08 -6.42 17.66
CA LYS A 593 28.16 -5.91 18.54
C LYS A 593 27.67 -4.95 19.63
N ARG A 594 26.43 -4.44 19.56
CA ARG A 594 25.85 -3.57 20.61
C ARG A 594 25.20 -4.37 21.74
N ILE A 595 25.10 -5.69 21.61
CA ILE A 595 24.47 -6.56 22.59
C ILE A 595 25.55 -7.40 23.26
N ASP A 596 25.67 -7.28 24.57
CA ASP A 596 26.40 -8.25 25.37
C ASP A 596 25.53 -9.50 25.52
N PHE A 597 25.76 -10.46 24.62
CA PHE A 597 24.91 -11.65 24.51
C PHE A 597 24.83 -12.46 25.81
N GLU A 598 25.83 -12.42 26.68
CA GLU A 598 25.83 -13.19 27.93
C GLU A 598 25.28 -12.37 29.11
N ARG A 599 25.56 -11.07 29.15
CA ARG A 599 25.24 -10.25 30.32
C ARG A 599 23.94 -9.48 30.17
N ASP A 600 23.52 -9.05 28.99
CA ASP A 600 22.35 -8.18 28.82
C ASP A 600 21.05 -8.91 29.16
N TRP A 601 20.06 -8.23 29.74
CA TRP A 601 18.73 -8.81 29.89
C TRP A 601 17.90 -8.58 28.63
N LYS A 602 17.37 -9.67 28.05
CA LYS A 602 16.57 -9.65 26.84
C LYS A 602 15.09 -9.87 27.17
N MET A 603 14.23 -8.99 26.68
CA MET A 603 12.79 -9.22 26.66
C MET A 603 12.35 -9.65 25.27
N VAL A 604 11.79 -10.86 25.15
CA VAL A 604 11.33 -11.42 23.87
C VAL A 604 9.82 -11.59 23.89
N THR A 605 9.11 -11.04 22.91
CA THR A 605 7.65 -11.24 22.76
C THR A 605 7.34 -12.25 21.66
N ILE A 606 6.49 -13.22 21.96
CA ILE A 606 6.10 -14.33 21.07
C ILE A 606 4.59 -14.32 20.89
N PHE A 607 4.13 -14.35 19.64
CA PHE A 607 2.70 -14.42 19.31
C PHE A 607 2.47 -15.17 17.98
N PHE A 608 1.75 -16.29 18.05
CA PHE A 608 1.41 -17.17 16.92
C PHE A 608 0.00 -17.73 17.09
N GLY A 609 -0.50 -18.50 16.11
CA GLY A 609 -1.74 -19.26 16.23
C GLY A 609 -2.90 -18.75 15.39
N ALA A 610 -2.90 -17.46 15.01
CA ALA A 610 -4.00 -16.89 14.20
C ALA A 610 -4.08 -17.57 12.82
N ASN A 611 -2.95 -17.70 12.12
CA ASN A 611 -2.88 -18.37 10.81
C ASN A 611 -3.17 -19.88 10.90
N ASP A 612 -2.84 -20.51 12.02
CA ASP A 612 -3.12 -21.91 12.30
C ASP A 612 -4.63 -22.16 12.33
N ILE A 613 -5.37 -21.35 13.08
CA ILE A 613 -6.84 -21.41 13.18
C ILE A 613 -7.50 -20.96 11.86
N CYS A 614 -7.05 -19.83 11.29
CA CYS A 614 -7.68 -19.20 10.13
C CYS A 614 -7.47 -19.94 8.80
N SER A 615 -6.31 -20.59 8.63
CA SER A 615 -5.89 -21.22 7.37
C SER A 615 -5.44 -22.66 7.55
N GLY A 616 -4.58 -22.96 8.53
CA GLY A 616 -3.99 -24.28 8.71
C GLY A 616 -5.01 -25.41 8.93
N GLN A 617 -6.05 -25.15 9.73
CA GLN A 617 -7.12 -26.10 10.05
C GLN A 617 -7.85 -26.67 8.83
N CYS A 618 -7.91 -25.94 7.72
CA CYS A 618 -8.52 -26.42 6.48
C CYS A 618 -7.72 -27.53 5.82
N TYR A 619 -6.41 -27.51 5.99
CA TYR A 619 -5.49 -28.40 5.29
C TYR A 619 -5.16 -29.62 6.13
N ASN A 620 -4.90 -29.44 7.43
CA ASN A 620 -4.54 -30.55 8.31
C ASN A 620 -4.94 -30.31 9.78
N LYS A 621 -6.13 -30.76 10.17
CA LYS A 621 -6.66 -30.62 11.54
C LYS A 621 -5.77 -31.24 12.63
N VAL A 622 -4.95 -32.24 12.29
CA VAL A 622 -4.06 -32.90 13.26
C VAL A 622 -2.83 -32.04 13.51
N GLU A 623 -2.14 -31.61 12.45
CA GLU A 623 -0.91 -30.84 12.53
C GLU A 623 -1.14 -29.43 13.10
N PHE A 624 -2.32 -28.89 12.88
CA PHE A 624 -2.75 -27.61 13.45
C PHE A 624 -3.57 -27.81 14.74
N SER A 625 -3.70 -28.99 15.33
CA SER A 625 -4.47 -29.13 16.58
C SER A 625 -3.90 -28.30 17.75
N PRO A 626 -4.72 -27.93 18.75
CA PRO A 626 -4.25 -27.21 19.96
C PRO A 626 -3.04 -27.88 20.63
N ARG A 627 -3.03 -29.22 20.66
CA ARG A 627 -1.92 -30.01 21.20
C ARG A 627 -0.63 -29.82 20.39
N MET A 628 -0.74 -29.84 19.06
CA MET A 628 0.42 -29.64 18.18
C MET A 628 0.93 -28.21 18.23
N HIS A 629 0.03 -27.24 18.38
CA HIS A 629 0.39 -25.84 18.63
C HIS A 629 1.25 -25.68 19.87
N ALA A 630 0.77 -26.18 21.02
CA ALA A 630 1.55 -26.15 22.27
C ALA A 630 2.89 -26.90 22.12
N LYS A 631 2.93 -28.03 21.40
CA LYS A 631 4.18 -28.77 21.14
C LYS A 631 5.19 -27.95 20.33
N LYS A 632 4.77 -27.23 19.29
CA LYS A 632 5.66 -26.42 18.45
C LYS A 632 6.18 -25.20 19.21
N LEU A 633 5.32 -24.53 19.98
CA LEU A 633 5.74 -23.48 20.92
C LEU A 633 6.73 -24.01 21.95
N MET A 634 6.47 -25.18 22.55
CA MET A 634 7.39 -25.83 23.49
C MET A 634 8.78 -26.04 22.87
N VAL A 635 8.85 -26.54 21.62
CA VAL A 635 10.14 -26.75 20.95
C VAL A 635 10.91 -25.44 20.75
N ALA A 636 10.23 -24.34 20.38
CA ALA A 636 10.86 -23.03 20.24
C ALA A 636 11.31 -22.45 21.58
N LEU A 637 10.47 -22.53 22.61
CA LEU A 637 10.78 -22.06 23.97
C LEU A 637 11.91 -22.85 24.63
N ASP A 638 11.94 -24.18 24.47
CA ASP A 638 13.04 -25.05 24.92
C ASP A 638 14.36 -24.71 24.24
N TYR A 639 14.32 -24.28 22.98
CA TYR A 639 15.50 -23.76 22.29
C TYR A 639 15.95 -22.43 22.91
N LEU A 640 15.03 -21.47 23.14
CA LEU A 640 15.36 -20.20 23.77
C LEU A 640 15.94 -20.39 25.18
N GLN A 641 15.35 -21.25 26.02
CA GLN A 641 15.82 -21.53 27.38
C GLN A 641 17.25 -22.12 27.42
N ARG A 642 17.68 -22.79 26.34
CA ARG A 642 19.04 -23.34 26.21
C ARG A 642 20.00 -22.37 25.54
N ALA A 643 19.53 -21.58 24.57
CA ALA A 643 20.39 -20.82 23.67
C ALA A 643 20.46 -19.32 23.98
N LEU A 644 19.55 -18.78 24.80
CA LEU A 644 19.43 -17.36 25.11
C LEU A 644 19.50 -17.13 26.65
N PRO A 645 20.68 -16.77 27.19
CA PRO A 645 20.82 -16.49 28.62
C PRO A 645 20.17 -15.14 28.96
N ARG A 646 19.73 -15.01 30.22
CA ARG A 646 19.15 -13.77 30.77
C ARG A 646 17.95 -13.27 29.96
N ALA A 647 16.90 -14.08 29.88
CA ALA A 647 15.72 -13.75 29.08
C ALA A 647 14.42 -13.77 29.87
N PHE A 648 13.63 -12.71 29.67
CA PHE A 648 12.22 -12.64 30.06
C PHE A 648 11.39 -12.80 28.78
N VAL A 649 10.65 -13.91 28.65
CA VAL A 649 9.84 -14.17 27.46
C VAL A 649 8.37 -13.87 27.75
N ASN A 650 7.77 -12.96 26.99
CA ASN A 650 6.33 -12.75 26.94
C ASN A 650 5.71 -13.72 25.94
N LEU A 651 4.87 -14.65 26.39
CA LEU A 651 3.99 -15.41 25.49
C LEU A 651 2.61 -14.76 25.48
N ILE A 652 2.15 -14.39 24.29
CA ILE A 652 0.85 -13.77 24.08
C ILE A 652 -0.09 -14.86 23.60
N PRO A 653 -1.21 -15.13 24.29
CA PRO A 653 -2.14 -16.16 23.84
C PRO A 653 -2.71 -15.85 22.46
N VAL A 654 -3.03 -16.90 21.70
CA VAL A 654 -3.63 -16.76 20.36
C VAL A 654 -4.85 -15.83 20.38
N LEU A 655 -4.97 -14.98 19.35
CA LEU A 655 -6.13 -14.09 19.17
C LEU A 655 -7.35 -14.91 18.71
N ASP A 656 -8.52 -14.63 19.29
CA ASP A 656 -9.78 -15.13 18.76
C ASP A 656 -10.08 -14.50 17.40
N VAL A 657 -9.83 -15.26 16.33
CA VAL A 657 -9.97 -14.76 14.96
C VAL A 657 -11.43 -14.46 14.58
N SER A 658 -12.41 -14.84 15.40
CA SER A 658 -13.81 -14.41 15.23
C SER A 658 -14.00 -12.91 15.38
N VAL A 659 -13.02 -12.17 15.91
CA VAL A 659 -13.01 -10.70 15.93
C VAL A 659 -13.27 -10.09 14.56
N SER A 660 -12.81 -10.76 13.50
CA SER A 660 -12.98 -10.34 12.10
C SER A 660 -14.45 -10.26 11.66
N VAL A 661 -15.37 -10.95 12.34
CA VAL A 661 -16.82 -10.85 12.07
C VAL A 661 -17.62 -10.17 13.19
N ARG A 662 -16.94 -9.80 14.28
CA ARG A 662 -17.49 -9.09 15.45
C ARG A 662 -17.11 -7.61 15.43
N ILE A 663 -17.14 -7.01 14.25
CA ILE A 663 -16.82 -5.60 13.99
C ILE A 663 -17.74 -5.07 12.89
N LYS A 664 -17.82 -3.75 12.72
CA LYS A 664 -18.48 -3.16 11.54
C LYS A 664 -17.69 -3.48 10.26
N ARG A 665 -18.15 -4.51 9.53
CA ARG A 665 -17.51 -4.97 8.29
C ARG A 665 -17.94 -4.12 7.09
N THR A 666 -17.02 -3.32 6.56
CA THR A 666 -17.15 -2.76 5.21
C THR A 666 -17.10 -3.88 4.17
N MET A 667 -17.51 -3.61 2.92
CA MET A 667 -17.47 -4.63 1.85
C MET A 667 -16.05 -5.19 1.65
N MET A 668 -15.05 -4.31 1.69
CA MET A 668 -13.62 -4.67 1.67
C MET A 668 -13.22 -5.62 2.81
N CYS A 669 -13.76 -5.44 4.01
CA CYS A 669 -13.49 -6.32 5.14
C CYS A 669 -14.14 -7.70 4.96
N ARG A 670 -15.36 -7.76 4.41
CA ARG A 670 -16.01 -9.05 4.08
C ARG A 670 -15.17 -9.83 3.07
N PHE A 671 -14.63 -9.10 2.11
CA PHE A 671 -13.77 -9.60 1.06
C PHE A 671 -12.43 -10.13 1.60
N LEU A 672 -11.64 -9.28 2.27
CA LEU A 672 -10.30 -9.62 2.75
C LEU A 672 -10.29 -10.72 3.83
N HIS A 673 -11.31 -10.76 4.70
CA HIS A 673 -11.41 -11.83 5.70
C HIS A 673 -11.63 -13.22 5.07
N THR A 674 -12.38 -13.29 3.95
CA THR A 674 -12.56 -14.54 3.19
C THR A 674 -11.23 -15.05 2.62
N LEU A 675 -10.30 -14.15 2.31
CA LEU A 675 -8.97 -14.49 1.79
C LEU A 675 -7.99 -14.93 2.88
N PHE A 676 -7.89 -14.17 3.97
CA PHE A 676 -6.88 -14.41 5.02
C PHE A 676 -7.32 -15.45 6.06
N CYS A 677 -8.64 -15.66 6.18
CA CYS A 677 -9.24 -16.63 7.10
C CYS A 677 -10.17 -17.59 6.35
N ALA A 678 -9.64 -18.22 5.29
CA ALA A 678 -10.42 -19.03 4.35
C ALA A 678 -11.18 -20.20 5.01
N CYS A 679 -10.76 -20.67 6.19
CA CYS A 679 -11.48 -21.71 6.93
C CYS A 679 -12.79 -21.22 7.56
N PHE A 680 -12.87 -19.93 7.83
CA PHE A 680 -13.96 -19.33 8.58
C PHE A 680 -15.19 -19.01 7.72
N HIS A 681 -15.01 -18.82 6.41
CA HIS A 681 -16.03 -18.25 5.54
C HIS A 681 -16.76 -19.29 4.66
N ARG A 682 -16.79 -20.58 5.03
CA ARG A 682 -17.21 -21.69 4.14
C ARG A 682 -18.64 -22.26 4.32
N GLY A 683 -19.39 -22.01 5.40
CA GLY A 683 -20.57 -22.86 5.66
C GLY A 683 -21.54 -22.56 6.83
N GLY A 684 -21.37 -21.51 7.64
CA GLY A 684 -22.38 -20.99 8.57
C GLY A 684 -22.39 -21.54 10.02
N ASN A 685 -21.52 -22.49 10.41
CA ASN A 685 -21.39 -22.99 11.80
C ASN A 685 -20.01 -22.71 12.44
N GLU A 686 -19.15 -21.95 11.75
CA GLU A 686 -17.72 -21.82 12.06
C GLU A 686 -17.46 -20.94 13.28
N MET A 687 -18.40 -20.06 13.66
CA MET A 687 -18.28 -19.25 14.88
C MET A 687 -18.13 -20.12 16.12
N ASP A 688 -18.93 -21.19 16.24
CA ASP A 688 -18.85 -22.10 17.38
C ASP A 688 -17.55 -22.90 17.33
N VAL A 689 -17.13 -23.35 16.14
CA VAL A 689 -15.88 -24.10 15.94
C VAL A 689 -14.65 -23.25 16.28
N ILE A 690 -14.56 -22.02 15.79
CA ILE A 690 -13.40 -21.14 15.99
C ILE A 690 -13.31 -20.64 17.41
N THR A 691 -14.43 -20.24 18.01
CA THR A 691 -14.41 -19.77 19.41
C THR A 691 -14.02 -20.92 20.33
N GLN A 692 -14.54 -22.13 20.10
CA GLN A 692 -14.12 -23.32 20.84
C GLN A 692 -12.63 -23.64 20.60
N MET A 693 -12.18 -23.67 19.35
CA MET A 693 -10.79 -24.00 19.03
C MET A 693 -9.81 -22.97 19.59
N THR A 694 -10.13 -21.68 19.50
CA THR A 694 -9.35 -20.61 20.13
C THR A 694 -9.22 -20.85 21.64
N ARG A 695 -10.31 -21.22 22.31
CA ARG A 695 -10.30 -21.53 23.75
C ARG A 695 -9.41 -22.73 24.05
N GLU A 696 -9.42 -23.76 23.21
CA GLU A 696 -8.58 -24.94 23.35
C GLU A 696 -7.09 -24.62 23.11
N TYR A 697 -6.75 -23.81 22.11
CA TYR A 697 -5.38 -23.32 21.91
C TYR A 697 -4.89 -22.52 23.11
N GLN A 698 -5.69 -21.53 23.56
CA GLN A 698 -5.36 -20.72 24.73
C GLN A 698 -5.18 -21.56 26.00
N ARG A 699 -5.98 -22.62 26.17
CA ARG A 699 -5.82 -23.57 27.27
C ARG A 699 -4.52 -24.38 27.15
N ALA A 700 -4.19 -24.84 25.95
CA ALA A 700 -2.94 -25.58 25.71
C ALA A 700 -1.69 -24.71 25.95
N GLU A 701 -1.75 -23.42 25.60
CA GLU A 701 -0.72 -22.43 25.95
C GLU A 701 -0.60 -22.24 27.47
N GLU A 702 -1.74 -22.12 28.18
CA GLU A 702 -1.77 -22.01 29.64
C GLU A 702 -1.21 -23.25 30.33
N GLU A 703 -1.62 -24.44 29.92
CA GLU A 703 -1.11 -25.72 30.45
C GLU A 703 0.40 -25.84 30.26
N LEU A 704 0.91 -25.46 29.08
CA LEU A 704 2.34 -25.47 28.80
C LEU A 704 3.11 -24.53 29.74
N ILE A 705 2.67 -23.28 29.90
CA ILE A 705 3.39 -22.28 30.69
C ILE A 705 3.25 -22.53 32.20
N PHE A 706 2.04 -22.86 32.67
CA PHE A 706 1.78 -23.08 34.10
C PHE A 706 2.28 -24.43 34.63
N SER A 707 2.74 -25.33 33.76
CA SER A 707 3.46 -26.54 34.15
C SER A 707 4.71 -26.26 35.01
N GLY A 708 5.26 -25.04 34.95
CA GLY A 708 6.50 -24.65 35.63
C GLY A 708 7.78 -25.01 34.90
N ARG A 709 7.69 -25.56 33.67
CA ARG A 709 8.82 -25.94 32.83
C ARG A 709 9.88 -24.83 32.68
N TYR A 710 9.43 -23.58 32.58
CA TYR A 710 10.30 -22.42 32.37
C TYR A 710 10.60 -21.62 33.63
N ASP A 711 10.19 -22.07 34.82
CA ASP A 711 10.45 -21.40 36.11
C ASP A 711 11.57 -22.09 36.91
N THR A 712 12.33 -22.97 36.27
CA THR A 712 13.38 -23.79 36.91
C THR A 712 14.73 -23.09 37.03
N LYS A 713 14.92 -21.96 36.34
CA LYS A 713 16.17 -21.18 36.34
C LYS A 713 15.91 -19.78 36.89
N ASP A 714 16.99 -19.12 37.31
CA ASP A 714 16.95 -17.70 37.69
C ASP A 714 17.25 -16.77 36.51
N ASP A 715 17.84 -17.25 35.42
CA ASP A 715 18.20 -16.41 34.27
C ASP A 715 17.20 -16.51 33.10
N PHE A 716 16.12 -17.26 33.24
CA PHE A 716 15.13 -17.47 32.18
C PHE A 716 13.73 -17.69 32.76
N THR A 717 12.72 -17.06 32.16
CA THR A 717 11.31 -17.36 32.44
C THR A 717 10.45 -17.10 31.21
N VAL A 718 9.29 -17.75 31.14
CA VAL A 718 8.23 -17.47 30.17
C VAL A 718 6.97 -17.08 30.93
N VAL A 719 6.43 -15.90 30.66
CA VAL A 719 5.25 -15.36 31.31
C VAL A 719 4.15 -15.17 30.27
N LEU A 720 2.99 -15.77 30.54
CA LEU A 720 1.79 -15.57 29.74
C LEU A 720 1.22 -14.17 30.00
N GLN A 721 0.95 -13.39 28.95
CA GLN A 721 0.36 -12.05 29.02
C GLN A 721 -1.05 -12.06 28.38
N PRO A 722 -2.12 -12.29 29.18
CA PRO A 722 -3.43 -12.67 28.66
C PRO A 722 -4.26 -11.52 28.09
N PHE A 723 -3.74 -10.29 27.94
CA PHE A 723 -4.55 -9.18 27.45
C PHE A 723 -5.26 -9.47 26.11
N MET A 724 -4.65 -10.27 25.21
CA MET A 724 -5.27 -10.64 23.93
C MET A 724 -6.60 -11.42 24.10
N LYS A 725 -6.82 -12.04 25.27
CA LYS A 725 -8.07 -12.71 25.61
C LYS A 725 -9.26 -11.77 25.74
N LEU A 726 -9.05 -10.46 25.80
CA LEU A 726 -10.14 -9.47 25.77
C LEU A 726 -10.94 -9.55 24.48
N PHE A 727 -10.29 -9.97 23.38
CA PHE A 727 -10.87 -10.03 22.06
C PHE A 727 -11.73 -11.28 21.85
N ASN A 728 -11.71 -12.20 22.81
CA ASN A 728 -12.44 -13.44 22.69
C ASN A 728 -13.96 -13.20 22.70
N ALA A 729 -14.68 -14.02 21.94
CA ALA A 729 -16.13 -14.00 21.99
C ALA A 729 -16.66 -14.30 23.41
N PRO A 730 -17.73 -13.61 23.87
CA PRO A 730 -18.40 -13.95 25.12
C PRO A 730 -18.91 -15.38 25.11
N ASP A 731 -18.89 -16.02 26.28
CA ASP A 731 -19.42 -17.37 26.44
C ASP A 731 -20.93 -17.41 26.19
N ASP A 732 -21.64 -16.34 26.54
CA ASP A 732 -23.04 -16.11 26.20
C ASP A 732 -23.23 -16.08 24.67
N LYS A 733 -23.92 -17.10 24.15
CA LYS A 733 -24.22 -17.25 22.73
C LYS A 733 -25.00 -16.07 22.15
N ALA A 734 -25.86 -15.43 22.95
CA ALA A 734 -26.64 -14.27 22.49
C ALA A 734 -25.76 -13.05 22.16
N ARG A 735 -24.59 -12.98 22.78
CA ARG A 735 -23.63 -11.87 22.70
C ARG A 735 -22.39 -12.19 21.85
N ARG A 736 -22.40 -13.35 21.19
CA ARG A 736 -21.27 -13.87 20.41
C ARG A 736 -20.95 -13.04 19.16
N TYR A 737 -21.86 -12.14 18.75
CA TYR A 737 -21.66 -11.21 17.62
C TYR A 737 -21.49 -9.74 18.05
N ASP A 738 -21.45 -9.45 19.37
CA ASP A 738 -21.24 -8.09 19.89
C ASP A 738 -19.95 -7.48 19.32
N GLU A 739 -20.01 -6.21 18.94
CA GLU A 739 -18.85 -5.46 18.44
C GLU A 739 -17.74 -5.41 19.48
N VAL A 740 -16.58 -5.98 19.15
CA VAL A 740 -15.47 -6.18 20.11
C VAL A 740 -14.54 -4.96 20.21
N ILE A 741 -14.36 -4.24 19.11
CA ILE A 741 -13.51 -3.06 19.04
C ILE A 741 -14.01 -2.12 17.95
N ASP A 742 -13.82 -0.81 18.17
CA ASP A 742 -14.13 0.19 17.16
C ASP A 742 -13.20 0.06 15.96
N ILE A 743 -13.75 0.25 14.76
CA ILE A 743 -13.04 0.07 13.48
C ILE A 743 -11.80 0.95 13.35
N SER A 744 -11.66 2.03 14.13
CA SER A 744 -10.47 2.88 14.16
C SER A 744 -9.22 2.24 14.76
N TYR A 745 -9.36 1.14 15.51
CA TYR A 745 -8.21 0.42 16.09
C TYR A 745 -7.69 -0.68 15.17
N ILE A 746 -8.31 -0.89 14.01
CA ILE A 746 -7.92 -1.89 13.02
C ILE A 746 -7.69 -1.23 11.66
N THR A 747 -6.85 -1.85 10.84
CA THR A 747 -6.58 -1.36 9.49
C THR A 747 -7.79 -1.59 8.58
N TYR A 748 -7.69 -1.20 7.32
CA TYR A 748 -8.76 -1.31 6.33
C TYR A 748 -9.00 -2.75 5.86
N ASP A 749 -8.15 -3.69 6.26
CA ASP A 749 -8.46 -5.11 6.15
C ASP A 749 -9.34 -5.66 7.27
N CYS A 750 -9.64 -4.84 8.28
CA CYS A 750 -10.46 -5.18 9.44
C CYS A 750 -9.95 -6.31 10.34
N PHE A 751 -8.66 -6.64 10.27
CA PHE A 751 -8.04 -7.67 11.10
C PHE A 751 -6.77 -7.16 11.77
N HIS A 752 -5.83 -6.61 11.00
CA HIS A 752 -4.59 -6.09 11.56
C HIS A 752 -4.84 -4.82 12.38
N PHE A 753 -4.00 -4.56 13.38
CA PHE A 753 -4.10 -3.34 14.17
C PHE A 753 -3.70 -2.12 13.36
N SER A 754 -4.51 -1.06 13.42
CA SER A 754 -4.05 0.28 13.04
C SER A 754 -2.98 0.74 14.02
N GLN A 755 -2.30 1.85 13.75
CA GLN A 755 -1.31 2.39 14.68
C GLN A 755 -1.95 2.71 16.04
N LYS A 756 -3.21 3.17 16.06
CA LYS A 756 -4.00 3.33 17.29
C LYS A 756 -4.27 1.99 17.99
N GLY A 757 -4.55 0.92 17.24
CA GLY A 757 -4.65 -0.44 17.76
C GLY A 757 -3.34 -0.94 18.38
N HIS A 758 -2.23 -0.69 17.72
CA HIS A 758 -0.90 -1.00 18.22
C HIS A 758 -0.62 -0.28 19.55
N ALA A 759 -1.01 1.00 19.65
CA ALA A 759 -0.90 1.78 20.87
C ALA A 759 -1.71 1.20 22.03
N LEU A 760 -2.96 0.81 21.78
CA LEU A 760 -3.81 0.17 22.78
C LEU A 760 -3.19 -1.17 23.24
N GLY A 761 -2.73 -2.00 22.29
CA GLY A 761 -2.06 -3.28 22.58
C GLY A 761 -0.81 -3.11 23.45
N ALA A 762 0.01 -2.10 23.16
CA ALA A 762 1.19 -1.79 23.96
C ALA A 762 0.85 -1.39 25.40
N ASN A 763 -0.17 -0.54 25.59
CA ASN A 763 -0.65 -0.13 26.91
C ASN A 763 -1.13 -1.35 27.72
N MET A 764 -1.87 -2.26 27.09
CA MET A 764 -2.41 -3.44 27.77
C MET A 764 -1.31 -4.46 28.12
N LEU A 765 -0.35 -4.68 27.22
CA LEU A 765 0.83 -5.50 27.52
C LEU A 765 1.65 -4.92 28.69
N TRP A 766 1.86 -3.59 28.70
CA TRP A 766 2.55 -2.91 29.79
C TRP A 766 1.86 -3.13 31.14
N ASN A 767 0.54 -2.95 31.21
CA ASN A 767 -0.20 -3.20 32.44
C ASN A 767 -0.10 -4.66 32.88
N ASN A 768 -0.20 -5.60 31.94
CA ASN A 768 -0.02 -7.04 32.21
C ASN A 768 1.37 -7.36 32.79
N LEU A 769 2.44 -6.74 32.31
CA LEU A 769 3.80 -6.92 32.86
C LEU A 769 3.91 -6.53 34.35
N LEU A 770 3.09 -5.58 34.79
CA LEU A 770 3.06 -5.04 36.16
C LEU A 770 1.93 -5.59 37.02
N GLN A 771 1.27 -6.67 36.58
CA GLN A 771 0.23 -7.36 37.35
C GLN A 771 0.68 -8.79 37.71
N PRO A 772 0.39 -9.28 38.93
CA PRO A 772 0.79 -10.62 39.36
C PRO A 772 0.16 -11.70 38.48
N VAL A 773 0.95 -12.72 38.16
CA VAL A 773 0.50 -13.93 37.45
C VAL A 773 -0.69 -14.54 38.21
N GLY A 774 -1.76 -14.86 37.49
CA GLY A 774 -3.04 -15.28 38.07
C GLY A 774 -4.04 -14.15 38.35
N ARG A 775 -3.60 -12.88 38.35
CA ARG A 775 -4.49 -11.69 38.45
C ARG A 775 -4.25 -10.65 37.34
N LYS A 776 -3.60 -11.05 36.23
CA LYS A 776 -3.42 -10.18 35.07
C LYS A 776 -4.77 -9.87 34.42
N SER A 777 -4.99 -8.61 34.06
CA SER A 777 -6.25 -8.15 33.47
C SER A 777 -6.44 -8.67 32.05
N THR A 778 -7.68 -9.10 31.76
CA THR A 778 -8.20 -9.39 30.42
C THR A 778 -9.30 -8.39 30.03
N LYS A 779 -9.45 -7.29 30.79
CA LYS A 779 -10.47 -6.27 30.55
C LYS A 779 -10.04 -5.31 29.43
N ARG A 780 -11.02 -4.88 28.63
CA ARG A 780 -10.86 -3.89 27.56
C ARG A 780 -10.58 -2.50 28.15
N LEU A 781 -9.69 -1.76 27.50
CA LEU A 781 -9.57 -0.31 27.66
C LEU A 781 -10.41 0.41 26.58
N ASN A 782 -11.09 1.48 26.97
CA ASN A 782 -11.92 2.29 26.08
C ASN A 782 -11.07 3.19 25.17
N TYR A 783 -9.95 3.69 25.69
CA TYR A 783 -8.99 4.52 24.97
C TYR A 783 -7.57 4.33 25.52
N ILE A 784 -6.59 4.76 24.72
CA ILE A 784 -5.16 4.71 25.07
C ILE A 784 -4.92 5.55 26.33
N MET A 785 -4.17 5.03 27.30
CA MET A 785 -3.90 5.63 28.61
C MET A 785 -5.11 5.75 29.57
N GLU A 786 -6.24 5.07 29.32
CA GLU A 786 -7.34 5.02 30.30
C GLU A 786 -6.87 4.45 31.66
N SER A 787 -6.02 3.43 31.63
CA SER A 787 -5.28 2.97 32.80
C SER A 787 -3.83 2.65 32.42
N PHE A 788 -2.88 3.06 33.25
CA PHE A 788 -1.46 2.85 33.03
C PHE A 788 -0.78 2.49 34.34
N GLU A 789 -0.33 1.25 34.46
CA GLU A 789 0.31 0.73 35.67
C GLU A 789 1.73 1.28 35.81
N CYS A 790 2.16 1.51 37.05
CA CYS A 790 3.51 1.94 37.37
C CYS A 790 4.15 1.03 38.43
N PRO A 791 5.47 0.75 38.36
CA PRO A 791 6.18 0.03 39.42
C PRO A 791 6.02 0.74 40.76
N LYS A 792 5.78 -0.03 41.82
CA LYS A 792 5.58 0.49 43.19
C LYS A 792 6.72 0.06 44.10
N PRO A 793 6.98 0.74 45.24
CA PRO A 793 8.00 0.31 46.20
C PRO A 793 7.82 -1.14 46.66
N GLU A 794 6.59 -1.57 46.89
CA GLU A 794 6.22 -2.93 47.28
C GLU A 794 6.23 -3.95 46.12
N ALA A 795 6.17 -3.47 44.87
CA ALA A 795 6.22 -4.31 43.67
C ALA A 795 7.06 -3.63 42.55
N PRO A 796 8.39 -3.55 42.71
CA PRO A 796 9.26 -2.82 41.78
C PRO A 796 9.66 -3.63 40.54
N PHE A 797 9.42 -4.94 40.54
CA PHE A 797 9.85 -5.89 39.53
C PHE A 797 8.73 -6.27 38.56
N LEU A 798 9.11 -6.68 37.35
CA LEU A 798 8.22 -7.32 36.40
C LEU A 798 7.70 -8.63 36.99
N PHE A 799 6.39 -8.87 36.90
CA PHE A 799 5.79 -10.04 37.51
C PHE A 799 6.09 -11.32 36.72
N THR A 800 6.65 -12.28 37.44
CA THR A 800 6.93 -13.66 37.01
C THR A 800 6.12 -14.61 37.88
N ARG A 801 6.06 -15.90 37.55
CA ARG A 801 5.32 -16.87 38.39
C ARG A 801 5.85 -16.92 39.83
N LYS A 802 7.18 -16.89 40.02
CA LYS A 802 7.79 -16.97 41.36
C LYS A 802 7.48 -15.74 42.22
N ASN A 803 7.80 -14.53 41.76
CA ASN A 803 7.58 -13.32 42.57
C ASN A 803 6.08 -12.97 42.75
N SER A 804 5.21 -13.45 41.85
CA SER A 804 3.76 -13.29 42.03
C SER A 804 3.23 -14.06 43.24
N ARG A 805 3.80 -15.23 43.54
CA ARG A 805 3.41 -16.01 44.72
C ARG A 805 3.72 -15.24 46.00
N THR A 806 4.95 -14.75 46.15
CA THR A 806 5.37 -13.93 47.29
C THR A 806 4.49 -12.69 47.43
N PHE A 807 4.20 -11.99 46.33
CA PHE A 807 3.36 -10.81 46.35
C PHE A 807 1.91 -11.11 46.76
N LEU A 808 1.33 -12.22 46.30
CA LEU A 808 -0.03 -12.61 46.69
C LEU A 808 -0.12 -13.05 48.16
N GLU A 809 0.96 -13.60 48.72
CA GLU A 809 1.04 -14.01 50.12
C GLU A 809 1.33 -12.83 51.07
N THR A 810 2.16 -11.87 50.65
CA THR A 810 2.75 -10.85 51.55
C THR A 810 2.45 -9.40 51.18
N GLY A 811 1.88 -9.16 49.99
CA GLY A 811 1.75 -7.83 49.40
C GLY A 811 3.06 -7.24 48.85
N HIS A 812 4.17 -7.98 48.91
CA HIS A 812 5.49 -7.53 48.48
C HIS A 812 6.17 -8.57 47.56
N GLN A 813 6.92 -8.10 46.55
CA GLN A 813 7.64 -8.98 45.61
C GLN A 813 8.98 -9.50 46.13
#